data_AF-A0AB34JPK1-F1
#
_entry.id   AF-A0AB34JPK1-F1
#
_cell.length_a   1.000
_cell.length_b   1.000
_cell.length_c   1.000
_cell.angle_alpha   90.00
_cell.angle_beta   90.00
_cell.angle_gamma   90.00
#
_symmetry.space_group_name_H-M   'P 1'
#
loop_
_entity.id
_entity.type
_entity.pdbx_description
1 polymer ?
#
loop_
_entity_poly.entity_id
_entity_poly.type
_entity_poly.pdbx_seq_one_letter_code
_entity_poly.pdbx_strand_id
1 'polypeptide(L)'
;MSACALAEAGDLEALQSLPPSALHEADKHGHYAIHWAAGAGQLPVVRWLLDAARMDAESEGRASSRSKRRRPLHYAARNGRLDVLRWLVEERGAAADPRDAQGVSPFQLAVWQNQLEAAAYLVDACGVDAAQRNAFGCGAQHWLGTCPAERAGPAGEALLPMAAWLRRHGVDWAAAQRQGHRPLHKAAWGGHLALCRWLRDVCGARDDAPDLSGNWAADVAEMAGHAALAGWLRRECSDARARSCEALGLPADTTDARVIRRAYLECARRTHPDGAGGGGEGFERVHAAYVHLTERGGRGEQANPTHSLRKMVRAVGGGGGEEAAGGVEEAVLYFKARLAAAVLDWGEGGIPIGSLRRKFSQVWRGHTLPSPAELGLPPRLPLQKMLERFDDTVEVVQFADGSPPIVRARVAHEDIALAAEGPLPPSPHSPPPSPPLTPLPSPPLASPPLASPPLASPPLASPPLASPPLPPPSTSRPVLIIGGGLGGLAAAIALQSRGVRVEVYERDGGWERRRRGYGLTLGPTCWAALAELGLERKVRAVDDGCTSRCHWVFDARGAPLGYFGAAFSRHEGGGGRNLRVPRLVLRRMLWEQLAPESVQWGWKLTRYEEHADGTGVSAHLERCTAGDAPREVRVVEAALLVGADGLRSAVRAQKLRDELRYVGVLLVLGISDHVHPLLRHQGFYTVDGVHRLFTMPYEPSSSASGEHTTMWQLSIAMPCEEEARALCAGGGEAILAEMRRRCADWHAPVPQMLQNTQVGSVWGDLLFDRAPMPLRRKHDHGAASAWHSRVTLLGDAAHPMTPFKGQGANQALADATLLARHAADALLEGGGTRLYAGIASFEREMSQRAQAKVEASREAASFYHSKAALDPSHYGFKGVPAEMQAAFLDECSRLDLTAECASELEPRAVEVWQELQRKNQGQVCSTDTISS
;
A
#
# COMPACT_ATOMS: atom_id res chain seq x y z
N MET A 1 -32.92 4.52 -39.84
CA MET A 1 -32.49 4.90 -38.47
C MET A 1 -32.49 3.65 -37.61
N SER A 2 -31.66 3.57 -36.56
CA SER A 2 -31.69 2.43 -35.63
C SER A 2 -32.94 2.47 -34.76
N ALA A 3 -33.39 1.33 -34.23
CA ALA A 3 -34.51 1.27 -33.29
C ALA A 3 -34.30 2.21 -32.09
N CYS A 4 -33.06 2.31 -31.58
CA CYS A 4 -32.71 3.23 -30.50
C CYS A 4 -32.94 4.69 -30.85
N ALA A 5 -32.56 5.14 -32.05
CA ALA A 5 -32.73 6.52 -32.47
C ALA A 5 -34.21 6.89 -32.68
N LEU A 6 -34.99 5.97 -33.26
CA LEU A 6 -36.43 6.15 -33.42
C LEU A 6 -37.16 6.19 -32.07
N ALA A 7 -36.75 5.34 -31.13
CA ALA A 7 -37.28 5.30 -29.77
C ALA A 7 -36.97 6.57 -28.97
N GLU A 8 -35.77 7.14 -29.15
CA GLU A 8 -35.43 8.45 -28.57
C GLU A 8 -36.31 9.58 -29.16
N ALA A 9 -36.52 9.56 -30.48
CA ALA A 9 -37.32 10.55 -31.20
C ALA A 9 -38.83 10.43 -30.94
N GLY A 10 -39.31 9.29 -30.43
CA GLY A 10 -40.74 9.03 -30.23
C GLY A 10 -41.48 8.58 -31.49
N ASP A 11 -40.76 8.19 -32.54
CA ASP A 11 -41.36 7.78 -33.83
C ASP A 11 -41.90 6.34 -33.75
N LEU A 12 -43.11 6.22 -33.21
CA LEU A 12 -43.77 4.94 -32.98
C LEU A 12 -44.14 4.21 -34.28
N GLU A 13 -44.54 4.96 -35.32
CA GLU A 13 -44.91 4.36 -36.62
C GLU A 13 -43.69 3.73 -37.28
N ALA A 14 -42.57 4.45 -37.33
CA ALA A 14 -41.33 3.89 -37.86
C ALA A 14 -40.83 2.69 -37.04
N LEU A 15 -40.97 2.72 -35.71
CA LEU A 15 -40.64 1.57 -34.85
C LEU A 15 -41.51 0.34 -35.14
N GLN A 16 -42.82 0.53 -35.35
CA GLN A 16 -43.76 -0.54 -35.68
C GLN A 16 -43.47 -1.19 -37.04
N SER A 17 -42.84 -0.45 -37.95
CA SER A 17 -42.43 -0.96 -39.26
C SER A 17 -41.16 -1.82 -39.24
N LEU A 18 -40.41 -1.82 -38.13
CA LEU A 18 -39.18 -2.60 -38.01
C LEU A 18 -39.45 -4.09 -37.72
N PRO A 19 -38.59 -5.00 -38.19
CA PRO A 19 -38.69 -6.40 -37.83
C PRO A 19 -38.47 -6.59 -36.31
N PRO A 20 -39.16 -7.55 -35.65
CA PRO A 20 -39.06 -7.76 -34.21
C PRO A 20 -37.63 -7.94 -33.69
N SER A 21 -36.75 -8.57 -34.47
CA SER A 21 -35.33 -8.76 -34.11
C SER A 21 -34.59 -7.43 -33.92
N ALA A 22 -34.89 -6.40 -34.73
CA ALA A 22 -34.22 -5.10 -34.66
C ALA A 22 -34.58 -4.30 -33.41
N LEU A 23 -35.73 -4.56 -32.79
CA LEU A 23 -36.16 -3.90 -31.54
C LEU A 23 -35.34 -4.36 -30.32
N HIS A 24 -34.82 -5.59 -30.38
CA HIS A 24 -33.99 -6.22 -29.33
C HIS A 24 -32.49 -6.03 -29.56
N GLU A 25 -32.09 -5.26 -30.57
CA GLU A 25 -30.69 -4.93 -30.81
C GLU A 25 -30.23 -3.76 -29.94
N ALA A 26 -29.07 -3.93 -29.30
CA ALA A 26 -28.40 -2.87 -28.56
C ALA A 26 -27.61 -1.97 -29.52
N ASP A 27 -27.62 -0.67 -29.25
CA ASP A 27 -26.75 0.28 -29.97
C ASP A 27 -25.26 0.07 -29.63
N LYS A 28 -24.39 0.86 -30.28
CA LYS A 28 -22.94 0.90 -30.02
C LYS A 28 -22.56 1.24 -28.58
N HIS A 29 -23.50 1.73 -27.77
CA HIS A 29 -23.30 2.04 -26.36
C HIS A 29 -23.77 0.91 -25.45
N GLY A 30 -24.48 -0.10 -25.99
CA GLY A 30 -25.03 -1.22 -25.25
C GLY A 30 -26.47 -0.99 -24.78
N HIS A 31 -27.17 0.04 -25.26
CA HIS A 31 -28.54 0.34 -24.87
C HIS A 31 -29.54 -0.18 -25.89
N TYR A 32 -30.63 -0.77 -25.41
CA TYR A 32 -31.80 -1.11 -26.22
C TYR A 32 -32.75 0.09 -26.39
N ALA A 33 -33.68 -0.01 -27.35
CA ALA A 33 -34.67 1.03 -27.67
C ALA A 33 -35.44 1.54 -26.43
N ILE A 34 -35.82 0.64 -25.52
CA ILE A 34 -36.55 0.98 -24.30
C ILE A 34 -35.78 1.94 -23.35
N HIS A 35 -34.44 1.87 -23.32
CA HIS A 35 -33.63 2.77 -22.49
C HIS A 35 -33.71 4.22 -22.99
N TRP A 36 -33.63 4.38 -24.31
CA TRP A 36 -33.67 5.69 -24.95
C TRP A 36 -35.08 6.28 -24.91
N ALA A 37 -36.12 5.48 -25.17
CA ALA A 37 -37.52 5.90 -24.99
C ALA A 37 -37.79 6.36 -23.55
N ALA A 38 -37.33 5.60 -22.55
CA ALA A 38 -37.52 5.94 -21.15
C ALA A 38 -36.78 7.22 -20.75
N GLY A 39 -35.53 7.41 -21.20
CA GLY A 39 -34.77 8.64 -20.97
C GLY A 39 -35.35 9.86 -21.70
N ALA A 40 -35.92 9.67 -22.89
CA ALA A 40 -36.54 10.73 -23.67
C ALA A 40 -37.93 11.14 -23.13
N GLY A 41 -38.58 10.29 -22.33
CA GLY A 41 -39.92 10.53 -21.81
C GLY A 41 -41.02 10.09 -22.78
N GLN A 42 -40.71 9.19 -23.70
CA GLN A 42 -41.65 8.73 -24.74
C GLN A 42 -42.56 7.63 -24.20
N LEU A 43 -43.44 7.97 -23.25
CA LEU A 43 -44.32 7.00 -22.59
C LEU A 43 -45.15 6.13 -23.57
N PRO A 44 -45.71 6.65 -24.68
CA PRO A 44 -46.40 5.81 -25.67
C PRO A 44 -45.49 4.74 -26.30
N VAL A 45 -44.23 5.09 -26.59
CA VAL A 45 -43.23 4.16 -27.12
C VAL A 45 -42.84 3.13 -26.06
N VAL A 46 -42.62 3.55 -24.81
CA VAL A 46 -42.30 2.63 -23.70
C VAL A 46 -43.42 1.61 -23.50
N ARG A 47 -44.69 2.05 -23.52
CA ARG A 47 -45.87 1.18 -23.44
C ARG A 47 -45.88 0.15 -24.56
N TRP A 48 -45.74 0.61 -25.80
CA TRP A 48 -45.75 -0.27 -26.96
C TRP A 48 -44.59 -1.28 -26.94
N LEU A 49 -43.38 -0.86 -26.55
CA LEU A 49 -42.22 -1.75 -26.47
C LEU A 49 -42.42 -2.89 -25.44
N LEU A 50 -43.08 -2.61 -24.32
CA LEU A 50 -43.38 -3.64 -23.30
C LEU A 50 -44.56 -4.53 -23.71
N ASP A 51 -45.67 -3.94 -24.16
CA ASP A 51 -46.91 -4.68 -24.42
C ASP A 51 -46.88 -5.45 -25.74
N ALA A 52 -46.48 -4.79 -26.82
CA ALA A 52 -46.54 -5.35 -28.16
C ALA A 52 -45.20 -5.98 -28.57
N ALA A 53 -44.08 -5.30 -28.31
CA ALA A 53 -42.74 -5.80 -28.67
C ALA A 53 -42.14 -6.78 -27.64
N ARG A 54 -42.86 -7.04 -26.53
CA ARG A 54 -42.49 -7.98 -25.45
C ARG A 54 -41.08 -7.75 -24.91
N MET A 55 -40.65 -6.50 -24.81
CA MET A 55 -39.41 -6.15 -24.10
C MET A 55 -39.61 -6.24 -22.59
N ASP A 56 -38.52 -6.31 -21.83
CA ASP A 56 -38.54 -6.33 -20.37
C ASP A 56 -38.22 -4.94 -19.80
N ALA A 57 -39.04 -4.46 -18.86
CA ALA A 57 -38.84 -3.21 -18.14
C ALA A 57 -37.56 -3.24 -17.28
N GLU A 58 -37.09 -4.43 -16.92
CA GLU A 58 -35.87 -4.67 -16.16
C GLU A 58 -34.65 -4.97 -17.05
N SER A 59 -34.79 -4.85 -18.38
CA SER A 59 -33.70 -5.09 -19.33
C SER A 59 -32.47 -4.27 -18.96
N GLU A 60 -31.36 -4.96 -18.71
CA GLU A 60 -30.09 -4.30 -18.48
C GLU A 60 -29.40 -4.02 -19.81
N GLY A 61 -28.86 -2.81 -19.99
CA GLY A 61 -27.97 -2.55 -21.11
C GLY A 61 -26.79 -3.53 -21.15
N ARG A 62 -26.36 -3.95 -22.36
CA ARG A 62 -25.18 -4.82 -22.54
C ARG A 62 -23.96 -4.20 -21.88
N ALA A 63 -23.14 -5.02 -21.23
CA ALA A 63 -21.93 -4.57 -20.57
C ALA A 63 -20.99 -3.89 -21.58
N SER A 64 -20.74 -2.59 -21.38
CA SER A 64 -19.75 -1.83 -22.15
C SER A 64 -19.13 -0.75 -21.26
N SER A 65 -18.04 -0.11 -21.70
CA SER A 65 -17.45 1.02 -20.97
C SER A 65 -18.42 2.21 -20.80
N ARG A 66 -19.48 2.27 -21.62
CA ARG A 66 -20.52 3.32 -21.57
C ARG A 66 -21.84 2.84 -20.96
N SER A 67 -22.19 1.56 -21.12
CA SER A 67 -23.39 0.95 -20.54
C SER A 67 -23.01 0.21 -19.27
N LYS A 68 -23.40 0.81 -18.14
CA LYS A 68 -23.11 0.34 -16.80
C LYS A 68 -24.13 -0.70 -16.31
N ARG A 69 -24.68 -1.53 -17.21
CA ARG A 69 -25.85 -2.41 -16.93
C ARG A 69 -27.05 -1.64 -16.37
N ARG A 70 -27.24 -0.41 -16.85
CA ARG A 70 -28.37 0.44 -16.43
C ARG A 70 -29.65 -0.08 -17.05
N ARG A 71 -30.73 0.03 -16.28
CA ARG A 71 -32.11 -0.29 -16.67
C ARG A 71 -32.84 0.96 -17.17
N PRO A 72 -33.97 0.85 -17.91
CA PRO A 72 -34.78 1.99 -18.35
C PRO A 72 -35.08 3.01 -17.24
N LEU A 73 -35.38 2.52 -16.02
CA LEU A 73 -35.67 3.37 -14.86
C LEU A 73 -34.53 4.33 -14.51
N HIS A 74 -33.27 3.92 -14.69
CA HIS A 74 -32.11 4.79 -14.46
C HIS A 74 -32.11 6.00 -15.39
N TYR A 75 -32.50 5.81 -16.65
CA TYR A 75 -32.55 6.88 -17.66
C TYR A 75 -33.74 7.81 -17.46
N ALA A 76 -34.90 7.26 -17.13
CA ALA A 76 -36.07 8.04 -16.76
C ALA A 76 -35.77 8.93 -15.54
N ALA A 77 -35.17 8.38 -14.48
CA ALA A 77 -34.80 9.12 -13.28
C ALA A 77 -33.74 10.20 -13.55
N ARG A 78 -32.66 9.84 -14.24
CA ARG A 78 -31.60 10.77 -14.64
C ARG A 78 -32.13 12.01 -15.39
N ASN A 79 -33.14 11.81 -16.24
CA ASN A 79 -33.66 12.87 -17.10
C ASN A 79 -34.98 13.48 -16.57
N GLY A 80 -35.42 13.11 -15.37
CA GLY A 80 -36.62 13.67 -14.73
C GLY A 80 -37.94 13.29 -15.42
N ARG A 81 -37.99 12.14 -16.10
CA ARG A 81 -39.18 11.66 -16.81
C ARG A 81 -40.15 10.99 -15.83
N LEU A 82 -40.78 11.80 -14.99
CA LEU A 82 -41.60 11.33 -13.87
C LEU A 82 -42.80 10.49 -14.33
N ASP A 83 -43.41 10.83 -15.45
CA ASP A 83 -44.51 10.10 -16.06
C ASP A 83 -44.13 8.65 -16.43
N VAL A 84 -42.97 8.48 -17.09
CA VAL A 84 -42.42 7.16 -17.42
C VAL A 84 -42.01 6.42 -16.15
N LEU A 85 -41.37 7.12 -15.21
CA LEU A 85 -40.85 6.54 -13.98
C LEU A 85 -41.99 5.99 -13.11
N ARG A 86 -43.05 6.79 -12.89
CA ARG A 86 -44.26 6.36 -12.17
C ARG A 86 -44.91 5.17 -12.84
N TRP A 87 -45.10 5.26 -14.16
CA TRP A 87 -45.77 4.20 -14.90
C TRP A 87 -44.99 2.88 -14.89
N LEU A 88 -43.65 2.91 -14.99
CA LEU A 88 -42.82 1.71 -14.88
C LEU A 88 -42.94 1.05 -13.50
N VAL A 89 -42.94 1.85 -12.42
CA VAL A 89 -43.00 1.31 -11.05
C VAL A 89 -44.42 0.88 -10.67
N GLU A 90 -45.41 1.75 -10.83
CA GLU A 90 -46.80 1.54 -10.39
C GLU A 90 -47.54 0.52 -11.25
N GLU A 91 -47.44 0.64 -12.59
CA GLU A 91 -48.26 -0.16 -13.51
C GLU A 91 -47.54 -1.40 -14.03
N ARG A 92 -46.20 -1.42 -14.01
CA ARG A 92 -45.39 -2.56 -14.49
C ARG A 92 -44.61 -3.29 -13.41
N GLY A 93 -44.67 -2.81 -12.16
CA GLY A 93 -43.98 -3.45 -11.05
C GLY A 93 -42.46 -3.45 -11.20
N ALA A 94 -41.91 -2.48 -11.95
CA ALA A 94 -40.47 -2.34 -12.08
C ALA A 94 -39.84 -2.06 -10.69
N ALA A 95 -38.66 -2.63 -10.44
CA ALA A 95 -37.94 -2.39 -9.19
C ALA A 95 -37.61 -0.90 -9.09
N ALA A 96 -37.97 -0.24 -7.98
CA ALA A 96 -37.71 1.19 -7.80
C ALA A 96 -36.24 1.52 -7.51
N ASP A 97 -35.45 0.55 -7.02
CA ASP A 97 -34.06 0.76 -6.58
C ASP A 97 -33.01 -0.21 -7.19
N PRO A 98 -33.03 -0.50 -8.50
CA PRO A 98 -32.04 -1.37 -9.12
C PRO A 98 -30.64 -0.76 -9.00
N ARG A 99 -29.63 -1.62 -8.85
CA ARG A 99 -28.23 -1.21 -8.78
C ARG A 99 -27.56 -1.47 -10.13
N ASP A 100 -26.94 -0.44 -10.70
CA ASP A 100 -26.09 -0.60 -11.88
C ASP A 100 -24.76 -1.31 -11.51
N ALA A 101 -23.88 -1.57 -12.50
CA ALA A 101 -22.62 -2.30 -12.29
C ALA A 101 -21.64 -1.63 -11.32
N GLN A 102 -21.85 -0.36 -10.94
CA GLN A 102 -21.07 0.34 -9.91
C GLN A 102 -21.88 0.57 -8.62
N GLY A 103 -23.05 -0.06 -8.50
CA GLY A 103 -23.95 0.14 -7.38
C GLY A 103 -24.65 1.51 -7.40
N VAL A 104 -24.75 2.18 -8.56
CA VAL A 104 -25.47 3.45 -8.66
C VAL A 104 -26.96 3.18 -8.87
N SER A 105 -27.81 3.90 -8.15
CA SER A 105 -29.27 3.78 -8.24
C SER A 105 -29.91 4.82 -9.16
N PRO A 106 -31.15 4.61 -9.63
CA PRO A 106 -31.93 5.64 -10.31
C PRO A 106 -32.05 6.92 -9.48
N PHE A 107 -32.24 6.80 -8.16
CA PHE A 107 -32.28 7.92 -7.23
C PHE A 107 -30.99 8.76 -7.26
N GLN A 108 -29.82 8.12 -7.16
CA GLN A 108 -28.54 8.83 -7.22
C GLN A 108 -28.31 9.56 -8.56
N LEU A 109 -28.83 9.01 -9.68
CA LEU A 109 -28.77 9.69 -10.98
C LEU A 109 -29.74 10.86 -11.10
N ALA A 110 -30.93 10.77 -10.49
CA ALA A 110 -31.86 11.89 -10.38
C ALA A 110 -31.23 13.04 -9.57
N VAL A 111 -30.58 12.72 -8.45
CA VAL A 111 -29.83 13.70 -7.64
C VAL A 111 -28.69 14.34 -8.42
N TRP A 112 -27.87 13.54 -9.13
CA TRP A 112 -26.77 14.07 -9.95
C TRP A 112 -27.23 15.06 -11.02
N GLN A 113 -28.43 14.87 -11.58
CA GLN A 113 -29.00 15.75 -12.61
C GLN A 113 -29.98 16.78 -12.06
N ASN A 114 -30.03 16.94 -10.74
CA ASN A 114 -30.90 17.87 -10.03
C ASN A 114 -32.39 17.74 -10.41
N GLN A 115 -32.88 16.50 -10.51
CA GLN A 115 -34.28 16.17 -10.81
C GLN A 115 -35.04 15.89 -9.51
N LEU A 116 -35.48 16.94 -8.82
CA LEU A 116 -36.05 16.85 -7.47
C LEU A 116 -37.32 16.03 -7.42
N GLU A 117 -38.23 16.19 -8.37
CA GLU A 117 -39.51 15.52 -8.40
C GLU A 117 -39.33 14.00 -8.60
N ALA A 118 -38.38 13.60 -9.45
CA ALA A 118 -38.05 12.18 -9.65
C ALA A 118 -37.36 11.59 -8.41
N ALA A 119 -36.44 12.32 -7.77
CA ALA A 119 -35.78 11.89 -6.55
C ALA A 119 -36.78 11.75 -5.38
N ALA A 120 -37.67 12.74 -5.23
CA ALA A 120 -38.72 12.75 -4.22
C ALA A 120 -39.69 11.60 -4.40
N TYR A 121 -40.15 11.34 -5.62
CA TYR A 121 -41.01 10.18 -5.89
C TYR A 121 -40.36 8.86 -5.47
N LEU A 122 -39.09 8.63 -5.86
CA LEU A 122 -38.39 7.38 -5.53
C LEU A 122 -38.26 7.19 -4.00
N VAL A 123 -37.98 8.24 -3.23
CA VAL A 123 -37.82 8.11 -1.78
C VAL A 123 -39.17 8.11 -1.06
N ASP A 124 -40.02 9.09 -1.33
CA ASP A 124 -41.26 9.34 -0.57
C ASP A 124 -42.36 8.35 -0.94
N ALA A 125 -42.50 8.02 -2.24
CA ALA A 125 -43.55 7.11 -2.70
C ALA A 125 -43.06 5.66 -2.80
N CYS A 126 -41.81 5.41 -3.17
CA CYS A 126 -41.28 4.05 -3.34
C CYS A 126 -40.45 3.53 -2.16
N GLY A 127 -40.16 4.36 -1.14
CA GLY A 127 -39.41 3.94 0.05
C GLY A 127 -37.92 3.69 -0.22
N VAL A 128 -37.34 4.29 -1.27
CA VAL A 128 -35.89 4.20 -1.54
C VAL A 128 -35.10 4.90 -0.43
N ASP A 129 -34.07 4.24 0.10
CA ASP A 129 -33.19 4.84 1.11
C ASP A 129 -32.36 5.98 0.49
N ALA A 130 -32.54 7.21 0.98
CA ALA A 130 -31.80 8.39 0.55
C ALA A 130 -30.32 8.38 1.01
N ALA A 131 -29.99 7.64 2.08
CA ALA A 131 -28.64 7.55 2.65
C ALA A 131 -27.75 6.48 1.98
N GLN A 132 -28.30 5.73 1.02
CA GLN A 132 -27.61 4.68 0.30
C GLN A 132 -26.30 5.15 -0.38
N ARG A 133 -25.34 4.24 -0.49
CA ARG A 133 -24.02 4.48 -1.11
C ARG A 133 -23.73 3.48 -2.21
N ASN A 134 -23.02 3.94 -3.23
CA ASN A 134 -22.54 3.09 -4.31
C ASN A 134 -21.23 2.36 -3.94
N ALA A 135 -20.65 1.61 -4.90
CA ALA A 135 -19.40 0.88 -4.70
C ALA A 135 -18.17 1.76 -4.39
N PHE A 136 -18.24 3.08 -4.58
CA PHE A 136 -17.17 4.03 -4.21
C PHE A 136 -17.40 4.67 -2.83
N GLY A 137 -18.50 4.33 -2.15
CA GLY A 137 -18.91 4.99 -0.91
C GLY A 137 -19.56 6.36 -1.13
N CYS A 138 -19.85 6.75 -2.38
CA CYS A 138 -20.53 8.01 -2.69
C CYS A 138 -22.04 7.88 -2.42
N GLY A 139 -22.56 8.75 -1.56
CA GLY A 139 -24.00 8.98 -1.35
C GLY A 139 -24.55 10.18 -2.14
N ALA A 140 -25.84 10.45 -2.03
CA ALA A 140 -26.56 11.52 -2.75
C ALA A 140 -25.89 12.90 -2.64
N GLN A 141 -25.39 13.26 -1.45
CA GLN A 141 -24.68 14.50 -1.19
C GLN A 141 -23.40 14.68 -2.02
N HIS A 142 -22.72 13.57 -2.36
CA HIS A 142 -21.52 13.60 -3.21
C HIS A 142 -21.90 13.78 -4.68
N TRP A 143 -22.98 13.12 -5.11
CA TRP A 143 -23.51 13.23 -6.47
C TRP A 143 -24.02 14.64 -6.76
N LEU A 144 -24.76 15.25 -5.82
CA LEU A 144 -25.24 16.62 -5.95
C LEU A 144 -24.09 17.62 -6.10
N GLY A 145 -22.99 17.43 -5.36
CA GLY A 145 -21.80 18.28 -5.48
C GLY A 145 -21.12 18.21 -6.85
N THR A 146 -21.39 17.17 -7.66
CA THR A 146 -20.84 17.00 -9.02
C THR A 146 -21.89 17.21 -10.11
N CYS A 147 -22.99 17.88 -9.77
CA CYS A 147 -24.05 18.18 -10.71
C CYS A 147 -23.50 19.00 -11.89
N PRO A 148 -23.88 18.70 -13.15
CA PRO A 148 -23.45 19.51 -14.29
C PRO A 148 -23.84 20.98 -14.13
N ALA A 149 -22.97 21.90 -14.56
CA ALA A 149 -23.19 23.33 -14.40
C ALA A 149 -24.51 23.82 -15.02
N GLU A 150 -24.95 23.21 -16.13
CA GLU A 150 -26.22 23.56 -16.77
C GLU A 150 -27.45 23.27 -15.89
N ARG A 151 -27.32 22.33 -14.94
CA ARG A 151 -28.39 21.92 -14.00
C ARG A 151 -28.28 22.59 -12.63
N ALA A 152 -27.08 23.06 -12.30
CA ALA A 152 -26.77 23.69 -11.02
C ALA A 152 -27.09 25.20 -10.99
N GLY A 153 -27.16 25.84 -12.16
CA GLY A 153 -27.21 27.30 -12.26
C GLY A 153 -25.83 27.95 -12.14
N PRO A 154 -25.71 29.26 -12.38
CA PRO A 154 -24.41 29.95 -12.51
C PRO A 154 -23.46 29.78 -11.32
N ALA A 155 -23.99 29.73 -10.09
CA ALA A 155 -23.19 29.50 -8.88
C ALA A 155 -23.65 28.29 -8.06
N GLY A 156 -24.55 27.45 -8.60
CA GLY A 156 -25.09 26.28 -7.89
C GLY A 156 -26.38 26.54 -7.09
N GLU A 157 -27.05 27.68 -7.28
CA GLU A 157 -28.25 28.04 -6.51
C GLU A 157 -29.41 27.05 -6.72
N ALA A 158 -29.50 26.47 -7.92
CA ALA A 158 -30.56 25.52 -8.25
C ALA A 158 -30.42 24.18 -7.50
N LEU A 159 -29.27 23.92 -6.88
CA LEU A 159 -29.03 22.71 -6.09
C LEU A 159 -29.61 22.79 -4.67
N LEU A 160 -29.89 24.00 -4.17
CA LEU A 160 -30.29 24.22 -2.78
C LEU A 160 -31.63 23.54 -2.40
N PRO A 161 -32.67 23.53 -3.26
CA PRO A 161 -33.90 22.78 -2.96
C PRO A 161 -33.64 21.28 -2.78
N MET A 162 -32.83 20.67 -3.66
CA MET A 162 -32.44 19.27 -3.54
C MET A 162 -31.60 19.03 -2.28
N ALA A 163 -30.64 19.90 -1.96
CA ALA A 163 -29.82 19.77 -0.75
C ALA A 163 -30.67 19.84 0.54
N ALA A 164 -31.60 20.79 0.61
CA ALA A 164 -32.52 20.94 1.72
C ALA A 164 -33.44 19.72 1.87
N TRP A 165 -33.96 19.20 0.75
CA TRP A 165 -34.77 17.99 0.73
C TRP A 165 -33.96 16.77 1.22
N LEU A 166 -32.78 16.49 0.64
CA LEU A 166 -31.90 15.39 1.05
C LEU A 166 -31.58 15.41 2.55
N ARG A 167 -31.35 16.59 3.13
CA ARG A 167 -31.10 16.74 4.56
C ARG A 167 -32.31 16.34 5.42
N ARG A 168 -33.54 16.69 5.00
CA ARG A 168 -34.76 16.27 5.71
C ARG A 168 -34.93 14.75 5.70
N HIS A 169 -34.39 14.08 4.67
CA HIS A 169 -34.37 12.61 4.55
C HIS A 169 -33.11 11.96 5.15
N GLY A 170 -32.44 12.62 6.10
CA GLY A 170 -31.40 11.98 6.93
C GLY A 170 -30.06 11.75 6.25
N VAL A 171 -29.79 12.40 5.10
CA VAL A 171 -28.49 12.28 4.43
C VAL A 171 -27.39 12.99 5.23
N ASP A 172 -26.32 12.25 5.55
CA ASP A 172 -25.15 12.76 6.28
C ASP A 172 -24.23 13.61 5.39
N TRP A 173 -24.16 14.91 5.68
CA TRP A 173 -23.36 15.89 4.96
C TRP A 173 -21.89 16.00 5.42
N ALA A 174 -21.48 15.26 6.46
CA ALA A 174 -20.09 15.19 6.92
C ALA A 174 -19.32 13.99 6.36
N ALA A 175 -20.03 12.94 5.93
CA ALA A 175 -19.41 11.69 5.52
C ALA A 175 -18.46 11.82 4.32
N ALA A 176 -17.30 11.17 4.44
CA ALA A 176 -16.37 10.97 3.34
C ALA A 176 -16.70 9.70 2.52
N GLN A 177 -16.37 9.71 1.22
CA GLN A 177 -16.32 8.52 0.38
C GLN A 177 -14.95 7.81 0.49
N ARG A 178 -14.76 6.66 -0.17
CA ARG A 178 -13.56 5.79 -0.04
C ARG A 178 -12.21 6.47 -0.30
N GLN A 179 -12.14 7.53 -1.11
CA GLN A 179 -10.91 8.32 -1.35
C GLN A 179 -10.81 9.55 -0.42
N GLY A 180 -11.65 9.66 0.60
CA GLY A 180 -11.60 10.76 1.58
C GLY A 180 -12.38 12.02 1.18
N HIS A 181 -12.93 12.12 -0.04
CA HIS A 181 -13.66 13.34 -0.43
C HIS A 181 -14.96 13.48 0.38
N ARG A 182 -15.12 14.62 1.04
CA ARG A 182 -16.39 15.05 1.66
C ARG A 182 -17.30 15.78 0.66
N PRO A 183 -18.58 16.07 1.00
CA PRO A 183 -19.47 16.81 0.10
C PRO A 183 -18.94 18.18 -0.30
N LEU A 184 -18.22 18.85 0.61
CA LEU A 184 -17.54 20.12 0.33
C LEU A 184 -16.49 19.99 -0.78
N HIS A 185 -15.73 18.89 -0.83
CA HIS A 185 -14.76 18.64 -1.91
C HIS A 185 -15.46 18.45 -3.27
N LYS A 186 -16.59 17.74 -3.29
CA LYS A 186 -17.35 17.53 -4.53
C LYS A 186 -17.98 18.84 -5.02
N ALA A 187 -18.63 19.59 -4.13
CA ALA A 187 -19.19 20.90 -4.45
C ALA A 187 -18.12 21.91 -4.93
N ALA A 188 -16.93 21.86 -4.33
CA ALA A 188 -15.76 22.62 -4.76
C ALA A 188 -15.30 22.25 -6.19
N TRP A 189 -15.22 20.94 -6.50
CA TRP A 189 -14.90 20.45 -7.84
C TRP A 189 -15.94 20.91 -8.88
N GLY A 190 -17.22 20.91 -8.53
CA GLY A 190 -18.30 21.38 -9.40
C GLY A 190 -18.38 22.90 -9.53
N GLY A 191 -17.63 23.67 -8.74
CA GLY A 191 -17.68 25.13 -8.74
C GLY A 191 -18.95 25.71 -8.11
N HIS A 192 -19.68 24.93 -7.31
CA HIS A 192 -21.00 25.29 -6.79
C HIS A 192 -20.91 26.15 -5.53
N LEU A 193 -20.54 27.43 -5.67
CA LEU A 193 -20.38 28.38 -4.56
C LEU A 193 -21.61 28.46 -3.63
N ALA A 194 -22.82 28.46 -4.17
CA ALA A 194 -24.05 28.49 -3.37
C ALA A 194 -24.21 27.23 -2.52
N LEU A 195 -23.89 26.06 -3.08
CA LEU A 195 -23.90 24.81 -2.32
C LEU A 195 -22.77 24.80 -1.27
N CYS A 196 -21.58 25.30 -1.57
CA CYS A 196 -20.50 25.44 -0.58
C CYS A 196 -20.89 26.37 0.58
N ARG A 197 -21.56 27.49 0.29
CA ARG A 197 -22.13 28.40 1.32
C ARG A 197 -23.15 27.67 2.18
N TRP A 198 -24.08 26.94 1.56
CA TRP A 198 -25.08 26.18 2.28
C TRP A 198 -24.47 25.07 3.15
N LEU A 199 -23.45 24.37 2.65
CA LEU A 199 -22.71 23.36 3.42
C LEU A 199 -22.03 23.99 4.65
N ARG A 200 -21.43 25.17 4.50
CA ARG A 200 -20.82 25.91 5.61
C ARG A 200 -21.89 26.38 6.61
N ASP A 201 -22.89 27.12 6.14
CA ASP A 201 -23.83 27.85 6.99
C ASP A 201 -24.86 26.95 7.65
N VAL A 202 -25.30 25.91 6.93
CA VAL A 202 -26.38 25.05 7.40
C VAL A 202 -25.81 23.74 7.95
N CYS A 203 -24.79 23.14 7.30
CA CYS A 203 -24.22 21.85 7.72
C CYS A 203 -22.96 21.98 8.60
N GLY A 204 -22.42 23.19 8.79
CA GLY A 204 -21.19 23.41 9.56
C GLY A 204 -19.94 22.84 8.88
N ALA A 205 -19.97 22.62 7.55
CA ALA A 205 -18.85 22.05 6.84
C ALA A 205 -17.65 23.01 6.84
N ARG A 206 -16.48 22.48 7.19
CA ARG A 206 -15.19 23.18 7.16
C ARG A 206 -14.25 22.53 6.15
N ASP A 207 -13.34 23.35 5.65
CA ASP A 207 -12.20 22.93 4.85
C ASP A 207 -11.02 22.74 5.80
N ASP A 208 -11.09 21.69 6.62
CA ASP A 208 -10.18 21.42 7.74
C ASP A 208 -9.51 20.03 7.69
N ALA A 209 -9.90 19.20 6.72
CA ALA A 209 -9.39 17.85 6.56
C ALA A 209 -9.21 17.55 5.07
N PRO A 210 -8.00 17.15 4.65
CA PRO A 210 -7.74 16.79 3.27
C PRO A 210 -8.36 15.44 2.89
N ASP A 211 -8.48 15.20 1.59
CA ASP A 211 -8.74 13.86 1.04
C ASP A 211 -7.51 12.94 1.18
N LEU A 212 -7.62 11.67 0.77
CA LEU A 212 -6.51 10.71 0.87
C LEU A 212 -5.30 11.06 -0.01
N SER A 213 -5.44 12.04 -0.93
CA SER A 213 -4.37 12.58 -1.77
C SER A 213 -3.78 13.88 -1.19
N GLY A 214 -4.22 14.31 -0.01
CA GLY A 214 -3.71 15.52 0.65
C GLY A 214 -4.37 16.82 0.19
N ASN A 215 -5.42 16.76 -0.65
CA ASN A 215 -6.07 17.97 -1.16
C ASN A 215 -7.18 18.46 -0.24
N TRP A 216 -7.21 19.77 -0.02
CA TRP A 216 -8.30 20.45 0.66
C TRP A 216 -9.39 20.82 -0.36
N ALA A 217 -10.61 21.10 0.08
CA ALA A 217 -11.70 21.50 -0.80
C ALA A 217 -11.35 22.78 -1.58
N ALA A 218 -10.65 23.73 -0.97
CA ALA A 218 -10.14 24.90 -1.67
C ALA A 218 -9.17 24.55 -2.81
N ASP A 219 -8.29 23.55 -2.61
CA ASP A 219 -7.35 23.10 -3.65
C ASP A 219 -8.11 22.41 -4.79
N VAL A 220 -9.11 21.61 -4.44
CA VAL A 220 -10.00 20.97 -5.40
C VAL A 220 -10.76 21.99 -6.26
N ALA A 221 -11.25 23.09 -5.66
CA ALA A 221 -11.85 24.19 -6.41
C ALA A 221 -10.84 24.87 -7.35
N GLU A 222 -9.59 25.05 -6.90
CA GLU A 222 -8.52 25.66 -7.68
C GLU A 222 -8.12 24.79 -8.88
N MET A 223 -7.98 23.48 -8.69
CA MET A 223 -7.71 22.49 -9.74
C MET A 223 -8.84 22.41 -10.77
N ALA A 224 -10.09 22.51 -10.33
CA ALA A 224 -11.25 22.64 -11.21
C ALA A 224 -11.36 24.05 -11.86
N GLY A 225 -10.44 24.96 -11.51
CA GLY A 225 -10.28 26.30 -12.05
C GLY A 225 -11.34 27.30 -11.60
N HIS A 226 -11.86 27.11 -10.39
CA HIS A 226 -12.77 28.00 -9.69
C HIS A 226 -12.01 28.84 -8.65
N ALA A 227 -11.02 29.63 -9.07
CA ALA A 227 -10.13 30.37 -8.19
C ALA A 227 -10.86 31.31 -7.20
N ALA A 228 -11.95 31.95 -7.63
CA ALA A 228 -12.77 32.78 -6.75
C ALA A 228 -13.43 31.97 -5.62
N LEU A 229 -13.92 30.76 -5.95
CA LEU A 229 -14.47 29.82 -4.96
C LEU A 229 -13.38 29.29 -4.03
N ALA A 230 -12.21 28.92 -4.56
CA ALA A 230 -11.06 28.51 -3.75
C ALA A 230 -10.67 29.59 -2.73
N GLY A 231 -10.56 30.85 -3.18
CA GLY A 231 -10.28 31.99 -2.30
C GLY A 231 -11.36 32.19 -1.25
N TRP A 232 -12.64 32.01 -1.60
CA TRP A 232 -13.74 32.05 -0.65
C TRP A 232 -13.64 30.92 0.38
N LEU A 233 -13.40 29.66 -0.04
CA LEU A 233 -13.23 28.51 0.86
C LEU A 233 -12.09 28.74 1.86
N ARG A 234 -10.93 29.23 1.40
CA ARG A 234 -9.79 29.51 2.29
C ARG A 234 -10.09 30.59 3.32
N ARG A 235 -10.89 31.61 2.97
CA ARG A 235 -11.26 32.71 3.89
C ARG A 235 -12.35 32.30 4.87
N GLU A 236 -13.33 31.54 4.39
CA GLU A 236 -14.62 31.41 5.07
C GLU A 236 -14.87 30.01 5.65
N CYS A 237 -14.11 29.01 5.22
CA CYS A 237 -14.28 27.62 5.64
C CYS A 237 -13.04 27.05 6.36
N SER A 238 -11.96 27.83 6.55
CA SER A 238 -10.75 27.37 7.26
C SER A 238 -10.74 27.84 8.71
N ASP A 239 -10.99 26.92 9.64
CA ASP A 239 -10.90 27.20 11.08
C ASP A 239 -9.46 27.50 11.51
N ALA A 240 -8.47 26.88 10.85
CA ALA A 240 -7.06 27.17 11.07
C ALA A 240 -6.74 28.64 10.76
N ARG A 241 -7.30 29.16 9.65
CA ARG A 241 -7.13 30.57 9.29
C ARG A 241 -7.81 31.47 10.30
N ALA A 242 -9.04 31.15 10.70
CA ALA A 242 -9.79 31.92 11.68
C ALA A 242 -9.01 32.05 13.01
N ARG A 243 -8.44 30.94 13.51
CA ARG A 243 -7.58 30.95 14.72
C ARG A 243 -6.34 31.82 14.56
N SER A 244 -5.72 31.82 13.38
CA SER A 244 -4.55 32.69 13.15
C SER A 244 -4.92 34.16 13.05
N CYS A 245 -6.07 34.51 12.46
CA CYS A 245 -6.56 35.88 12.48
C CYS A 245 -6.88 36.32 13.91
N GLU A 246 -7.56 35.49 14.69
CA GLU A 246 -7.86 35.73 16.11
C GLU A 246 -6.58 35.93 16.94
N ALA A 247 -5.55 35.10 16.74
CA ALA A 247 -4.26 35.23 17.41
C ALA A 247 -3.56 36.58 17.13
N LEU A 248 -3.88 37.23 16.01
CA LEU A 248 -3.39 38.58 15.66
C LEU A 248 -4.41 39.70 15.94
N GLY A 249 -5.58 39.39 16.53
CA GLY A 249 -6.65 40.37 16.75
C GLY A 249 -7.27 40.90 15.45
N LEU A 250 -7.26 40.10 14.40
CA LEU A 250 -7.77 40.45 13.07
C LEU A 250 -9.13 39.79 12.80
N PRO A 251 -10.02 40.45 12.03
CA PRO A 251 -11.16 39.78 11.41
C PRO A 251 -10.72 38.57 10.56
N ALA A 252 -11.50 37.48 10.56
CA ALA A 252 -11.16 36.23 9.87
C ALA A 252 -10.99 36.38 8.34
N ASP A 253 -11.68 37.35 7.75
CA ASP A 253 -11.66 37.70 6.34
C ASP A 253 -10.48 38.61 5.93
N THR A 254 -9.66 39.06 6.88
CA THR A 254 -8.51 39.95 6.62
C THR A 254 -7.51 39.29 5.68
N THR A 255 -7.26 39.88 4.50
CA THR A 255 -6.28 39.39 3.52
C THR A 255 -5.13 40.35 3.24
N ASP A 256 -5.22 41.61 3.69
CA ASP A 256 -4.19 42.62 3.43
C ASP A 256 -2.92 42.30 4.24
N ALA A 257 -1.84 41.97 3.52
CA ALA A 257 -0.55 41.63 4.11
C ALA A 257 0.04 42.75 4.98
N ARG A 258 -0.25 44.03 4.67
CA ARG A 258 0.22 45.17 5.46
C ARG A 258 -0.51 45.26 6.80
N VAL A 259 -1.82 44.98 6.78
CA VAL A 259 -2.65 44.92 7.99
C VAL A 259 -2.21 43.74 8.86
N ILE A 260 -2.02 42.57 8.25
CA ILE A 260 -1.52 41.35 8.94
C ILE A 260 -0.14 41.60 9.57
N ARG A 261 0.79 42.22 8.82
CA ARG A 261 2.13 42.55 9.31
C ARG A 261 2.11 43.57 10.43
N ARG A 262 1.26 44.60 10.33
CA ARG A 262 1.11 45.62 11.40
C ARG A 262 0.61 44.96 12.69
N ALA A 263 -0.45 44.16 12.59
CA ALA A 263 -1.01 43.45 13.73
C ALA A 263 -0.01 42.47 14.36
N TYR A 264 0.73 41.72 13.54
CA TYR A 264 1.83 40.88 14.01
C TYR A 264 2.87 41.67 14.80
N LEU A 265 3.39 42.78 14.26
CA LEU A 265 4.41 43.57 14.96
C LEU A 265 3.91 44.15 16.28
N GLU A 266 2.63 44.52 16.36
CA GLU A 266 2.00 45.01 17.58
C GLU A 266 1.82 43.90 18.63
N CYS A 267 1.30 42.74 18.22
CA CYS A 267 1.17 41.56 19.08
C CYS A 267 2.54 41.05 19.55
N ALA A 268 3.49 40.93 18.63
CA ALA A 268 4.85 40.44 18.89
C ALA A 268 5.59 41.32 19.91
N ARG A 269 5.43 42.65 19.85
CA ARG A 269 6.00 43.56 20.87
C ARG A 269 5.41 43.36 22.25
N ARG A 270 4.12 43.02 22.33
CA ARG A 270 3.41 42.78 23.61
C ARG A 270 3.71 41.41 24.20
N THR A 271 3.91 40.40 23.36
CA THR A 271 4.14 39.02 23.78
C THR A 271 5.62 38.62 23.83
N HIS A 272 6.53 39.51 23.40
CA HIS A 272 7.96 39.25 23.37
C HIS A 272 8.49 38.81 24.74
N PRO A 273 9.34 37.76 24.82
CA PRO A 273 9.88 37.26 26.08
C PRO A 273 10.66 38.32 26.88
N ASP A 274 11.34 39.23 26.17
CA ASP A 274 12.13 40.31 26.79
C ASP A 274 11.30 41.56 27.17
N GLY A 275 9.99 41.55 26.90
CA GLY A 275 9.06 42.61 27.29
C GLY A 275 8.54 42.42 28.73
N ALA A 276 8.18 43.52 29.40
CA ALA A 276 7.80 43.57 30.83
C ALA A 276 6.53 42.77 31.25
N GLY A 277 6.07 41.80 30.46
CA GLY A 277 4.93 40.94 30.79
C GLY A 277 4.64 39.77 29.83
N GLY A 278 5.60 39.31 28.99
CA GLY A 278 5.35 38.29 27.97
C GLY A 278 5.84 36.88 28.35
N GLY A 279 4.93 35.90 28.45
CA GLY A 279 5.30 34.48 28.49
C GLY A 279 5.63 33.95 27.09
N GLY A 280 6.74 33.22 26.94
CA GLY A 280 7.26 32.76 25.63
C GLY A 280 6.26 32.02 24.73
N GLU A 281 5.33 31.27 25.30
CA GLU A 281 4.24 30.59 24.56
C GLU A 281 3.33 31.57 23.79
N GLY A 282 3.17 32.80 24.27
CA GLY A 282 2.37 33.84 23.61
C GLY A 282 3.03 34.40 22.36
N PHE A 283 4.37 34.47 22.33
CA PHE A 283 5.13 34.95 21.19
C PHE A 283 5.16 33.93 20.05
N GLU A 284 5.43 32.66 20.37
CA GLU A 284 5.45 31.57 19.39
C GLU A 284 4.10 31.41 18.69
N ARG A 285 2.99 31.51 19.43
CA ARG A 285 1.63 31.46 18.86
C ARG A 285 1.36 32.61 17.89
N VAL A 286 1.76 33.83 18.24
CA VAL A 286 1.60 35.03 17.39
C VAL A 286 2.47 34.92 16.13
N HIS A 287 3.68 34.41 16.26
CA HIS A 287 4.59 34.19 15.13
C HIS A 287 4.09 33.11 14.17
N ALA A 288 3.65 31.95 14.70
CA ALA A 288 3.07 30.87 13.91
C ALA A 288 1.81 31.33 13.16
N ALA A 289 0.96 32.16 13.79
CA ALA A 289 -0.21 32.73 13.15
C ALA A 289 0.14 33.68 11.99
N TYR A 290 1.16 34.52 12.17
CA TYR A 290 1.66 35.40 11.11
C TYR A 290 2.22 34.63 9.93
N VAL A 291 3.09 33.62 10.17
CA VAL A 291 3.65 32.73 9.14
C VAL A 291 2.53 31.99 8.40
N HIS A 292 1.53 31.47 9.12
CA HIS A 292 0.38 30.81 8.51
C HIS A 292 -0.42 31.74 7.59
N LEU A 293 -0.71 32.97 8.00
CA LEU A 293 -1.49 33.91 7.20
C LEU A 293 -0.72 34.51 6.01
N THR A 294 0.58 34.71 6.15
CA THR A 294 1.40 35.41 5.14
C THR A 294 2.15 34.47 4.21
N GLU A 295 2.88 33.49 4.75
CA GLU A 295 3.72 32.59 3.96
C GLU A 295 2.92 31.41 3.42
N ARG A 296 1.98 30.89 4.23
CA ARG A 296 1.09 29.80 3.82
C ARG A 296 -0.23 30.31 3.23
N GLY A 297 -0.48 31.62 3.20
CA GLY A 297 -1.71 32.21 2.64
C GLY A 297 -2.99 31.80 3.38
N GLY A 298 -2.89 31.38 4.64
CA GLY A 298 -3.96 30.78 5.44
C GLY A 298 -4.37 29.36 5.00
N ARG A 299 -3.48 28.67 4.28
CA ARG A 299 -3.63 27.25 3.94
C ARG A 299 -3.20 26.40 5.15
N GLY A 300 -3.94 25.32 5.42
CA GLY A 300 -3.42 24.22 6.24
C GLY A 300 -2.10 23.70 5.66
N GLU A 301 -1.38 22.86 6.41
CA GLU A 301 -0.16 22.23 5.88
C GLU A 301 -0.52 21.46 4.61
N GLN A 302 -0.07 21.99 3.47
CA GLN A 302 -0.38 21.44 2.16
C GLN A 302 0.42 20.14 1.99
N ALA A 303 -0.26 19.02 2.23
CA ALA A 303 0.28 17.68 2.11
C ALA A 303 0.41 17.24 0.63
N ASN A 304 -0.32 17.88 -0.30
CA ASN A 304 -0.12 17.64 -1.73
C ASN A 304 1.03 18.49 -2.28
N PRO A 305 2.17 17.89 -2.63
CA PRO A 305 3.34 18.60 -3.11
C PRO A 305 3.21 19.31 -4.47
N THR A 306 2.21 18.95 -5.27
CA THR A 306 1.99 19.50 -6.62
C THR A 306 1.66 21.00 -6.62
N HIS A 307 1.32 21.57 -5.45
CA HIS A 307 0.98 22.99 -5.27
C HIS A 307 2.15 23.89 -4.83
N SER A 308 3.37 23.36 -4.69
CA SER A 308 4.55 24.15 -4.33
C SER A 308 5.62 24.12 -5.42
N LEU A 309 5.65 25.20 -6.22
CA LEU A 309 6.60 25.39 -7.33
C LEU A 309 8.07 25.25 -6.89
N ARG A 310 8.41 25.76 -5.70
CA ARG A 310 9.76 25.67 -5.12
C ARG A 310 10.15 24.25 -4.72
N LYS A 311 9.19 23.46 -4.22
CA LYS A 311 9.40 22.05 -3.85
C LYS A 311 9.57 21.17 -5.09
N MET A 312 8.82 21.47 -6.16
CA MET A 312 8.91 20.75 -7.43
C MET A 312 10.21 21.04 -8.22
N VAL A 313 10.72 22.28 -8.22
CA VAL A 313 12.01 22.59 -8.90
C VAL A 313 13.19 21.88 -8.22
N ARG A 314 13.15 21.74 -6.89
CA ARG A 314 14.12 20.93 -6.13
C ARG A 314 14.02 19.44 -6.47
N ALA A 315 12.80 18.90 -6.63
CA ALA A 315 12.57 17.49 -6.97
C ALA A 315 13.00 17.11 -8.39
N VAL A 316 13.03 18.07 -9.33
CA VAL A 316 13.39 17.84 -10.75
C VAL A 316 14.87 18.17 -11.04
N GLY A 317 15.69 18.40 -10.02
CA GLY A 317 17.16 18.48 -10.15
C GLY A 317 17.76 19.89 -10.26
N GLY A 318 17.03 20.95 -9.92
CA GLY A 318 17.59 22.31 -9.82
C GLY A 318 18.39 22.52 -8.53
N GLY A 319 19.65 22.10 -8.51
CA GLY A 319 20.59 22.44 -7.44
C GLY A 319 21.21 23.82 -7.65
N GLY A 320 20.83 24.81 -6.85
CA GLY A 320 21.62 26.04 -6.67
C GLY A 320 20.81 27.34 -6.49
N GLY A 321 21.08 28.00 -5.35
CA GLY A 321 21.19 29.47 -5.21
C GLY A 321 19.97 30.36 -5.48
N GLU A 322 19.51 31.06 -4.43
CA GLU A 322 18.90 32.38 -4.60
C GLU A 322 19.97 33.33 -5.15
N GLU A 323 19.96 33.61 -6.46
CA GLU A 323 20.26 34.91 -7.09
C GLU A 323 20.50 34.75 -8.61
N ALA A 324 19.94 35.70 -9.37
CA ALA A 324 20.09 35.97 -10.82
C ALA A 324 19.16 35.25 -11.85
N ALA A 325 18.03 35.93 -12.10
CA ALA A 325 17.54 36.36 -13.42
C ALA A 325 17.27 35.32 -14.55
N GLY A 326 16.00 34.93 -14.70
CA GLY A 326 15.20 35.23 -15.90
C GLY A 326 15.79 34.76 -17.24
N GLY A 327 16.04 33.45 -17.37
CA GLY A 327 16.61 32.84 -18.57
C GLY A 327 15.77 31.70 -19.15
N VAL A 328 16.08 31.31 -20.40
CA VAL A 328 15.44 30.20 -21.11
C VAL A 328 15.54 28.87 -20.32
N GLU A 329 16.64 28.65 -19.60
CA GLU A 329 16.83 27.45 -18.77
C GLU A 329 15.86 27.39 -17.58
N GLU A 330 15.62 28.52 -16.92
CA GLU A 330 14.64 28.62 -15.83
C GLU A 330 13.23 28.34 -16.35
N ALA A 331 12.87 28.90 -17.50
CA ALA A 331 11.59 28.62 -18.16
C ALA A 331 11.43 27.14 -18.57
N VAL A 332 12.51 26.48 -18.99
CA VAL A 332 12.54 25.05 -19.33
C VAL A 332 12.37 24.18 -18.09
N LEU A 333 13.04 24.50 -16.97
CA LEU A 333 12.88 23.79 -15.70
C LEU A 333 11.46 23.92 -15.14
N TYR A 334 10.89 25.14 -15.17
CA TYR A 334 9.49 25.35 -14.78
C TYR A 334 8.52 24.58 -15.67
N PHE A 335 8.80 24.51 -16.97
CA PHE A 335 7.99 23.75 -17.91
C PHE A 335 8.07 22.23 -17.64
N LYS A 336 9.27 21.69 -17.40
CA LYS A 336 9.50 20.29 -17.02
C LYS A 336 8.70 19.89 -15.78
N ALA A 337 8.78 20.70 -14.73
CA ALA A 337 8.05 20.45 -13.48
C ALA A 337 6.52 20.43 -13.68
N ARG A 338 5.98 21.38 -14.45
CA ARG A 338 4.53 21.44 -14.76
C ARG A 338 4.07 20.24 -15.57
N LEU A 339 4.90 19.78 -16.50
CA LEU A 339 4.62 18.64 -17.35
C LEU A 339 4.62 17.33 -16.55
N ALA A 340 5.62 17.13 -15.69
CA ALA A 340 5.68 15.98 -14.78
C ALA A 340 4.47 15.95 -13.84
N ALA A 341 4.12 17.08 -13.22
CA ALA A 341 2.96 17.18 -12.32
C ALA A 341 1.64 16.86 -13.03
N ALA A 342 1.41 17.41 -14.23
CA ALA A 342 0.20 17.12 -15.01
C ALA A 342 0.08 15.64 -15.37
N VAL A 343 1.20 14.93 -15.52
CA VAL A 343 1.24 13.50 -15.82
C VAL A 343 1.10 12.63 -14.55
N LEU A 344 1.63 13.09 -13.41
CA LEU A 344 1.56 12.39 -12.12
C LEU A 344 0.17 12.38 -11.49
N ASP A 345 -0.64 13.38 -11.77
CA ASP A 345 -2.04 13.48 -11.32
C ASP A 345 -2.91 12.30 -11.82
N TRP A 346 -2.42 11.53 -12.80
CA TRP A 346 -3.06 10.33 -13.34
C TRP A 346 -2.48 9.01 -12.81
N GLY A 347 -1.52 9.09 -11.88
CA GLY A 347 -0.81 7.95 -11.33
C GLY A 347 -0.06 7.14 -12.40
N GLU A 348 0.26 5.89 -12.08
CA GLU A 348 1.06 4.99 -12.93
C GLU A 348 0.40 4.65 -14.29
N GLY A 349 -0.88 5.05 -14.49
CA GLY A 349 -1.62 4.84 -15.73
C GLY A 349 -1.11 5.66 -16.92
N GLY A 350 -0.51 6.83 -16.68
CA GLY A 350 -0.06 7.76 -17.72
C GLY A 350 -1.19 8.43 -18.52
N ILE A 351 -0.87 9.46 -19.31
CA ILE A 351 -1.83 10.26 -20.08
C ILE A 351 -1.66 10.02 -21.58
N PRO A 352 -2.71 9.67 -22.35
CA PRO A 352 -2.63 9.58 -23.80
C PRO A 352 -2.10 10.88 -24.42
N ILE A 353 -1.11 10.79 -25.31
CA ILE A 353 -0.38 11.94 -25.86
C ILE A 353 -1.31 12.96 -26.53
N GLY A 354 -2.36 12.49 -27.22
CA GLY A 354 -3.36 13.35 -27.86
C GLY A 354 -4.27 14.08 -26.86
N SER A 355 -4.36 13.60 -25.62
CA SER A 355 -5.09 14.24 -24.52
C SER A 355 -4.20 15.14 -23.66
N LEU A 356 -2.87 14.99 -23.73
CA LEU A 356 -1.92 15.71 -22.90
C LEU A 356 -2.10 17.22 -22.97
N ARG A 357 -2.22 17.80 -24.18
CA ARG A 357 -2.36 19.25 -24.34
C ARG A 357 -3.61 19.80 -23.66
N ARG A 358 -4.75 19.11 -23.84
CA ARG A 358 -6.02 19.44 -23.18
C ARG A 358 -5.92 19.29 -21.66
N LYS A 359 -5.26 18.23 -21.18
CA LYS A 359 -5.13 17.91 -19.76
C LYS A 359 -4.18 18.84 -19.04
N PHE A 360 -3.04 19.15 -19.66
CA PHE A 360 -2.10 20.15 -19.18
C PHE A 360 -2.78 21.50 -18.99
N SER A 361 -3.57 21.97 -19.96
CA SER A 361 -4.34 23.21 -19.81
C SER A 361 -5.53 23.13 -18.85
N GLN A 362 -5.99 21.92 -18.46
CA GLN A 362 -6.97 21.73 -17.39
C GLN A 362 -6.34 21.90 -16.01
N VAL A 363 -5.16 21.30 -15.81
CA VAL A 363 -4.37 21.40 -14.56
C VAL A 363 -3.74 22.80 -14.41
N TRP A 364 -3.28 23.39 -15.52
CA TRP A 364 -2.57 24.67 -15.54
C TRP A 364 -3.28 25.68 -16.46
N ARG A 365 -4.43 26.21 -16.03
CA ARG A 365 -5.23 27.18 -16.81
C ARG A 365 -4.44 28.48 -17.09
N GLY A 366 -4.62 29.04 -18.28
CA GLY A 366 -3.87 30.22 -18.75
C GLY A 366 -2.50 29.90 -19.32
N HIS A 367 -2.08 28.64 -19.28
CA HIS A 367 -0.85 28.16 -19.87
C HIS A 367 -1.14 27.12 -20.96
N THR A 368 -0.67 27.40 -22.16
CA THR A 368 -0.64 26.42 -23.26
C THR A 368 0.67 25.65 -23.19
N LEU A 369 0.62 24.38 -23.56
CA LEU A 369 1.85 23.64 -23.85
C LEU A 369 2.65 24.44 -24.90
N PRO A 370 3.86 24.93 -24.59
CA PRO A 370 4.65 25.79 -25.46
C PRO A 370 4.90 25.12 -26.80
N SER A 371 4.94 25.93 -27.84
CA SER A 371 5.41 25.52 -29.15
C SER A 371 6.90 25.15 -29.10
N PRO A 372 7.38 24.29 -30.00
CA PRO A 372 8.80 24.01 -30.11
C PRO A 372 9.66 25.28 -30.18
N ALA A 373 9.20 26.30 -30.91
CA ALA A 373 9.93 27.56 -31.07
C ALA A 373 10.16 28.29 -29.74
N GLU A 374 9.21 28.25 -28.81
CA GLU A 374 9.31 28.87 -27.48
C GLU A 374 10.30 28.13 -26.55
N LEU A 375 10.68 26.90 -26.90
CA LEU A 375 11.65 26.07 -26.17
C LEU A 375 13.02 25.98 -26.88
N GLY A 376 13.29 26.89 -27.83
CA GLY A 376 14.52 26.87 -28.63
C GLY A 376 14.61 25.65 -29.57
N LEU A 377 13.47 25.05 -29.93
CA LEU A 377 13.37 23.93 -30.85
C LEU A 377 12.84 24.40 -32.22
N PRO A 378 13.22 23.72 -33.32
CA PRO A 378 12.77 24.11 -34.65
C PRO A 378 11.23 24.11 -34.75
N PRO A 379 10.62 25.09 -35.45
CA PRO A 379 9.19 25.43 -35.34
C PRO A 379 8.20 24.35 -35.83
N ARG A 380 8.68 23.25 -36.42
CA ARG A 380 7.85 22.15 -36.96
C ARG A 380 8.10 20.81 -36.26
N LEU A 381 8.57 20.82 -35.01
CA LEU A 381 8.80 19.59 -34.25
C LEU A 381 7.47 19.00 -33.72
N PRO A 382 7.10 17.74 -34.03
CA PRO A 382 5.91 17.10 -33.48
C PRO A 382 5.97 16.99 -31.94
N LEU A 383 4.81 17.06 -31.26
CA LEU A 383 4.70 16.96 -29.79
C LEU A 383 5.48 15.78 -29.21
N GLN A 384 5.46 14.63 -29.87
CA GLN A 384 6.18 13.44 -29.46
C GLN A 384 7.71 13.65 -29.43
N LYS A 385 8.26 14.26 -30.47
CA LYS A 385 9.69 14.62 -30.53
C LYS A 385 10.06 15.73 -29.56
N MET A 386 9.11 16.58 -29.19
CA MET A 386 9.31 17.56 -28.14
C MET A 386 9.43 16.88 -26.77
N LEU A 387 8.57 15.89 -26.48
CA LEU A 387 8.62 15.09 -25.24
C LEU A 387 9.87 14.21 -25.12
N GLU A 388 10.43 13.75 -26.23
CA GLU A 388 11.73 13.05 -26.24
C GLU A 388 12.87 13.90 -25.67
N ARG A 389 12.79 15.24 -25.75
CA ARG A 389 13.78 16.15 -25.14
C ARG A 389 13.58 16.34 -23.62
N PHE A 390 12.50 15.77 -23.09
CA PHE A 390 12.11 15.78 -21.69
C PHE A 390 12.11 14.36 -21.11
N ASP A 391 12.84 13.44 -21.75
CA ASP A 391 12.87 12.01 -21.39
C ASP A 391 13.34 11.78 -19.95
N ASP A 392 14.19 12.64 -19.42
CA ASP A 392 14.63 12.67 -18.03
C ASP A 392 13.49 12.84 -17.01
N THR A 393 12.39 13.47 -17.41
CA THR A 393 11.25 13.79 -16.53
C THR A 393 9.97 13.04 -16.90
N VAL A 394 9.78 12.73 -18.18
CA VAL A 394 8.61 12.01 -18.69
C VAL A 394 9.00 10.98 -19.73
N GLU A 395 8.40 9.79 -19.69
CA GLU A 395 8.57 8.77 -20.70
C GLU A 395 7.35 8.67 -21.63
N VAL A 396 7.60 8.55 -22.93
CA VAL A 396 6.54 8.26 -23.91
C VAL A 396 6.53 6.76 -24.17
N VAL A 397 5.45 6.11 -23.76
CA VAL A 397 5.25 4.67 -23.96
C VAL A 397 4.41 4.48 -25.22
N GLN A 398 5.03 3.89 -26.24
CA GLN A 398 4.34 3.47 -27.46
C GLN A 398 3.85 2.03 -27.32
N PHE A 399 2.63 1.77 -27.80
CA PHE A 399 2.06 0.43 -27.77
C PHE A 399 2.13 -0.19 -29.16
N ALA A 400 2.65 -1.42 -29.23
CA ALA A 400 2.81 -2.17 -30.48
C ALA A 400 1.47 -2.59 -31.13
N ASP A 401 0.36 -2.46 -30.40
CA ASP A 401 -1.01 -2.82 -30.84
C ASP A 401 -1.75 -1.68 -31.56
N GLY A 402 -1.07 -0.54 -31.80
CA GLY A 402 -1.66 0.63 -32.44
C GLY A 402 -2.47 1.54 -31.51
N SER A 403 -2.51 1.23 -30.20
CA SER A 403 -3.12 2.12 -29.21
C SER A 403 -2.41 3.47 -29.14
N PRO A 404 -3.11 4.58 -28.84
CA PRO A 404 -2.49 5.90 -28.75
C PRO A 404 -1.37 5.90 -27.70
N PRO A 405 -0.18 6.43 -28.03
CA PRO A 405 0.93 6.45 -27.08
C PRO A 405 0.55 7.25 -25.84
N ILE A 406 1.06 6.83 -24.67
CA ILE A 406 0.83 7.54 -23.40
C ILE A 406 2.13 8.18 -22.92
N VAL A 407 2.01 9.20 -22.09
CA VAL A 407 3.11 9.90 -21.44
C VAL A 407 3.00 9.63 -19.94
N ARG A 408 4.11 9.21 -19.33
CA ARG A 408 4.25 8.96 -17.89
C ARG A 408 5.35 9.84 -17.31
N ALA A 409 5.28 10.17 -16.03
CA ALA A 409 6.37 10.85 -15.35
C ALA A 409 7.38 9.81 -14.86
N ARG A 410 8.67 10.15 -14.92
CA ARG A 410 9.76 9.32 -14.38
C ARG A 410 10.11 9.67 -12.92
N VAL A 411 9.68 10.83 -12.45
CA VAL A 411 9.85 11.25 -11.05
C VAL A 411 8.76 10.59 -10.21
N ALA A 412 9.12 9.93 -9.10
CA ALA A 412 8.15 9.25 -8.27
C ALA A 412 7.23 10.26 -7.57
N HIS A 413 5.95 9.90 -7.39
CA HIS A 413 4.98 10.79 -6.72
C HIS A 413 5.42 11.16 -5.28
N GLU A 414 6.17 10.26 -4.63
CA GLU A 414 6.78 10.45 -3.31
C GLU A 414 7.93 11.47 -3.29
N ASP A 415 8.74 11.55 -4.34
CA ASP A 415 9.85 12.53 -4.45
C ASP A 415 9.34 13.96 -4.56
N ILE A 416 8.15 14.12 -5.13
CA ILE A 416 7.46 15.41 -5.15
C ILE A 416 6.91 15.69 -3.73
N ALA A 417 6.36 14.68 -3.04
CA ALA A 417 5.72 14.75 -1.70
C ALA A 417 6.67 15.07 -0.54
N LEU A 418 7.89 14.54 -0.59
CA LEU A 418 8.88 14.56 0.50
C LEU A 418 9.41 15.96 0.88
N ALA A 419 9.08 17.00 0.12
CA ALA A 419 9.57 18.34 0.43
C ALA A 419 8.67 19.11 1.44
N ALA A 420 7.70 18.47 2.11
CA ALA A 420 6.65 19.18 2.85
C ALA A 420 6.48 18.96 4.36
N GLU A 421 7.11 17.99 5.02
CA GLU A 421 6.79 17.72 6.43
C GLU A 421 7.87 18.22 7.40
N GLY A 422 7.51 19.26 8.17
CA GLY A 422 8.05 19.52 9.50
C GLY A 422 7.13 18.91 10.57
N PRO A 423 7.62 18.66 11.80
CA PRO A 423 6.91 17.85 12.80
C PRO A 423 5.70 18.56 13.44
N LEU A 424 4.61 17.79 13.64
CA LEU A 424 3.41 18.17 14.41
C LEU A 424 3.66 18.13 15.94
N PRO A 425 3.00 18.98 16.76
CA PRO A 425 3.19 19.04 18.20
C PRO A 425 2.41 17.97 18.99
N PRO A 426 2.85 17.61 20.22
CA PRO A 426 2.23 16.57 21.05
C PRO A 426 0.94 17.03 21.74
N SER A 427 -0.01 16.11 21.92
CA SER A 427 -1.28 16.35 22.65
C SER A 427 -1.12 16.21 24.18
N PRO A 428 -1.82 17.02 24.99
CA PRO A 428 -1.68 17.03 26.46
C PRO A 428 -2.76 16.21 27.14
N HIS A 429 -2.40 15.12 27.82
CA HIS A 429 -3.27 14.51 28.84
C HIS A 429 -2.44 13.98 30.01
N SER A 430 -2.36 14.78 31.07
CA SER A 430 -2.01 14.33 32.42
C SER A 430 -3.29 13.85 33.13
N PRO A 431 -3.28 12.69 33.81
CA PRO A 431 -4.39 12.25 34.66
C PRO A 431 -4.35 12.93 36.05
N PRO A 432 -5.50 13.15 36.72
CA PRO A 432 -5.58 13.73 38.06
C PRO A 432 -5.17 12.72 39.17
N PRO A 433 -4.90 13.19 40.41
CA PRO A 433 -4.07 12.48 41.38
C PRO A 433 -4.81 11.40 42.19
N SER A 434 -4.03 10.39 42.63
CA SER A 434 -4.46 9.28 43.49
C SER A 434 -4.68 9.69 44.96
N PRO A 435 -5.69 9.14 45.67
CA PRO A 435 -5.80 9.23 47.13
C PRO A 435 -4.94 8.15 47.86
N PRO A 436 -4.69 8.30 49.17
CA PRO A 436 -3.44 7.88 49.81
C PRO A 436 -3.37 6.43 50.31
N LEU A 437 -2.12 5.96 50.43
CA LEU A 437 -1.65 4.69 50.98
C LEU A 437 -2.00 4.50 52.46
N THR A 438 -2.41 3.28 52.82
CA THR A 438 -2.36 2.76 54.19
C THR A 438 -1.56 1.46 54.27
N PRO A 439 -0.90 1.18 55.42
CA PRO A 439 0.39 0.48 55.46
C PRO A 439 0.30 -1.04 55.62
N LEU A 440 1.35 -1.72 55.15
CA LEU A 440 1.69 -3.11 55.41
C LEU A 440 1.88 -3.41 56.91
N PRO A 441 1.56 -4.63 57.36
CA PRO A 441 2.30 -5.29 58.42
C PRO A 441 3.20 -6.41 57.89
N SER A 442 4.37 -6.52 58.53
CA SER A 442 5.51 -7.41 58.23
C SER A 442 5.35 -8.83 58.85
N PRO A 443 6.30 -9.77 58.66
CA PRO A 443 6.05 -11.20 58.48
C PRO A 443 6.11 -12.03 59.78
N PRO A 444 5.83 -13.34 59.70
CA PRO A 444 6.79 -14.27 60.33
C PRO A 444 7.09 -15.58 59.57
N LEU A 445 8.39 -15.90 59.61
CA LEU A 445 9.04 -17.20 59.91
C LEU A 445 8.98 -18.42 58.96
N ALA A 446 10.20 -18.89 58.67
CA ALA A 446 10.58 -20.08 57.93
C ALA A 446 10.17 -21.40 58.61
N SER A 447 9.73 -22.43 57.87
CA SER A 447 10.48 -23.61 57.33
C SER A 447 9.43 -24.73 57.03
N PRO A 448 9.71 -25.92 56.45
CA PRO A 448 10.80 -26.48 55.62
C PRO A 448 10.24 -27.09 54.28
N PRO A 449 11.01 -27.80 53.42
CA PRO A 449 10.62 -28.08 52.04
C PRO A 449 9.82 -29.39 51.92
N LEU A 450 8.74 -29.41 51.12
CA LEU A 450 8.13 -30.66 50.66
C LEU A 450 7.17 -30.47 49.48
N ALA A 451 7.39 -31.34 48.49
CA ALA A 451 6.46 -31.84 47.48
C ALA A 451 5.80 -30.83 46.53
N SER A 452 6.15 -30.95 45.25
CA SER A 452 5.40 -30.42 44.11
C SER A 452 3.93 -30.86 44.16
N PRO A 453 2.96 -29.93 44.10
CA PRO A 453 1.57 -30.22 43.79
C PRO A 453 1.16 -29.61 42.43
N PRO A 454 -0.03 -29.96 41.92
CA PRO A 454 -0.27 -30.21 40.51
C PRO A 454 -0.69 -28.98 39.69
N LEU A 455 -0.70 -29.16 38.37
CA LEU A 455 -1.22 -28.23 37.36
C LEU A 455 -2.48 -27.49 37.86
N ALA A 456 -2.35 -26.19 38.07
CA ALA A 456 -3.48 -25.28 38.22
C ALA A 456 -4.02 -24.90 36.83
N SER A 457 -5.34 -24.94 36.71
CA SER A 457 -6.14 -24.72 35.51
C SER A 457 -5.85 -23.37 34.81
N PRO A 458 -5.99 -23.29 33.47
CA PRO A 458 -5.79 -22.05 32.74
C PRO A 458 -6.87 -21.00 33.10
N PRO A 459 -6.52 -19.70 33.10
CA PRO A 459 -7.49 -18.62 33.30
C PRO A 459 -8.47 -18.54 32.12
N LEU A 460 -9.70 -18.15 32.46
CA LEU A 460 -10.89 -18.01 31.62
C LEU A 460 -10.61 -17.78 30.13
N ALA A 461 -11.10 -18.73 29.33
CA ALA A 461 -11.09 -18.69 27.88
C ALA A 461 -11.77 -17.41 27.35
N SER A 462 -11.05 -16.67 26.50
CA SER A 462 -11.67 -15.86 25.45
C SER A 462 -12.71 -16.72 24.70
N PRO A 463 -13.81 -16.14 24.19
CA PRO A 463 -14.86 -16.92 23.54
C PRO A 463 -14.24 -17.80 22.43
N PRO A 464 -14.60 -19.10 22.36
CA PRO A 464 -14.10 -19.96 21.30
C PRO A 464 -14.49 -19.37 19.95
N LEU A 465 -13.53 -19.30 19.04
CA LEU A 465 -13.82 -19.24 17.61
C LEU A 465 -14.86 -20.34 17.33
N ALA A 466 -15.91 -19.97 16.60
CA ALA A 466 -16.98 -20.87 16.21
C ALA A 466 -16.41 -22.23 15.81
N SER A 467 -17.03 -23.31 16.31
CA SER A 467 -16.68 -24.69 15.95
C SER A 467 -16.47 -24.80 14.44
N PRO A 468 -15.48 -25.59 13.96
CA PRO A 468 -15.25 -25.73 12.54
C PRO A 468 -16.58 -26.13 11.87
N PRO A 469 -16.98 -25.45 10.78
CA PRO A 469 -18.20 -25.82 10.07
C PRO A 469 -18.10 -27.30 9.70
N LEU A 470 -19.21 -28.03 9.89
CA LEU A 470 -19.35 -29.41 9.43
C LEU A 470 -18.85 -29.50 7.99
N PRO A 471 -18.04 -30.52 7.63
CA PRO A 471 -17.50 -30.64 6.29
C PRO A 471 -18.66 -30.64 5.28
N PRO A 472 -18.57 -29.85 4.19
CA PRO A 472 -19.61 -29.83 3.17
C PRO A 472 -19.78 -31.23 2.56
N PRO A 473 -20.98 -31.56 2.03
CA PRO A 473 -21.25 -32.86 1.43
C PRO A 473 -20.22 -33.21 0.34
N SER A 474 -19.84 -34.48 0.31
CA SER A 474 -18.64 -35.09 -0.29
C SER A 474 -18.51 -35.06 -1.82
N THR A 475 -18.90 -33.97 -2.50
CA THR A 475 -18.95 -33.93 -3.98
C THR A 475 -18.11 -32.83 -4.64
N SER A 476 -17.49 -31.91 -3.89
CA SER A 476 -16.62 -30.86 -4.48
C SER A 476 -15.14 -31.27 -4.53
N ARG A 477 -14.48 -30.97 -5.66
CA ARG A 477 -13.03 -31.20 -5.87
C ARG A 477 -12.21 -30.31 -4.90
N PRO A 478 -11.14 -30.82 -4.28
CA PRO A 478 -10.31 -30.04 -3.36
C PRO A 478 -9.48 -28.96 -4.09
N VAL A 479 -8.99 -27.98 -3.32
CA VAL A 479 -7.82 -27.18 -3.72
C VAL A 479 -6.57 -27.98 -3.41
N LEU A 480 -5.70 -28.15 -4.40
CA LEU A 480 -4.41 -28.80 -4.21
C LEU A 480 -3.32 -27.75 -4.04
N ILE A 481 -2.57 -27.83 -2.95
CA ILE A 481 -1.40 -26.98 -2.70
C ILE A 481 -0.16 -27.85 -2.81
N ILE A 482 0.73 -27.51 -3.74
CA ILE A 482 1.98 -28.24 -3.96
C ILE A 482 3.07 -27.53 -3.16
N GLY A 483 3.51 -28.13 -2.06
CA GLY A 483 4.54 -27.60 -1.15
C GLY A 483 4.01 -27.30 0.26
N GLY A 484 4.57 -27.98 1.27
CA GLY A 484 4.29 -27.78 2.69
C GLY A 484 5.26 -26.78 3.36
N GLY A 485 5.61 -25.72 2.64
CA GLY A 485 6.39 -24.58 3.15
C GLY A 485 5.53 -23.59 3.95
N LEU A 486 6.09 -22.46 4.37
CA LEU A 486 5.36 -21.45 5.14
C LEU A 486 4.13 -20.93 4.38
N GLY A 487 4.32 -20.52 3.11
CA GLY A 487 3.24 -20.02 2.26
C GLY A 487 2.16 -21.06 1.98
N GLY A 488 2.56 -22.31 1.66
CA GLY A 488 1.62 -23.38 1.37
C GLY A 488 0.77 -23.79 2.57
N LEU A 489 1.39 -23.95 3.75
CA LEU A 489 0.65 -24.25 4.98
C LEU A 489 -0.25 -23.08 5.40
N ALA A 490 0.23 -21.83 5.28
CA ALA A 490 -0.59 -20.65 5.56
C ALA A 490 -1.80 -20.53 4.61
N ALA A 491 -1.60 -20.81 3.32
CA ALA A 491 -2.69 -20.80 2.34
C ALA A 491 -3.72 -21.89 2.63
N ALA A 492 -3.27 -23.07 3.06
CA ALA A 492 -4.16 -24.14 3.49
C ALA A 492 -5.03 -23.71 4.68
N ILE A 493 -4.44 -23.10 5.72
CA ILE A 493 -5.20 -22.60 6.89
C ILE A 493 -6.19 -21.53 6.46
N ALA A 494 -5.75 -20.54 5.65
CA ALA A 494 -6.59 -19.42 5.25
C ALA A 494 -7.79 -19.84 4.38
N LEU A 495 -7.65 -20.91 3.60
CA LEU A 495 -8.73 -21.51 2.81
C LEU A 495 -9.63 -22.41 3.67
N GLN A 496 -9.06 -23.24 4.55
CA GLN A 496 -9.83 -24.10 5.46
C GLN A 496 -10.66 -23.28 6.45
N SER A 497 -10.16 -22.15 6.94
CA SER A 497 -10.91 -21.24 7.82
C SER A 497 -12.15 -20.64 7.16
N ARG A 498 -12.23 -20.73 5.83
CA ARG A 498 -13.38 -20.32 5.00
C ARG A 498 -14.21 -21.51 4.50
N GLY A 499 -13.96 -22.72 5.01
CA GLY A 499 -14.72 -23.92 4.65
C GLY A 499 -14.30 -24.58 3.31
N VAL A 500 -13.21 -24.14 2.69
CA VAL A 500 -12.71 -24.76 1.45
C VAL A 500 -11.95 -26.04 1.78
N ARG A 501 -12.24 -27.13 1.06
CA ARG A 501 -11.49 -28.39 1.16
C ARG A 501 -10.11 -28.23 0.52
N VAL A 502 -9.05 -28.53 1.28
CA VAL A 502 -7.66 -28.37 0.83
C VAL A 502 -6.86 -29.64 1.11
N GLU A 503 -6.00 -30.01 0.16
CA GLU A 503 -4.99 -31.06 0.32
C GLU A 503 -3.60 -30.49 -0.05
N VAL A 504 -2.64 -30.62 0.85
CA VAL A 504 -1.26 -30.15 0.67
C VAL A 504 -0.36 -31.34 0.35
N TYR A 505 0.31 -31.32 -0.79
CA TYR A 505 1.29 -32.35 -1.15
C TYR A 505 2.72 -31.85 -0.93
N GLU A 506 3.49 -32.55 -0.10
CA GLU A 506 4.85 -32.19 0.27
C GLU A 506 5.82 -33.32 -0.10
N ARG A 507 6.92 -32.99 -0.77
CA ARG A 507 7.91 -33.97 -1.23
C ARG A 507 8.73 -34.57 -0.10
N ASP A 508 8.88 -33.84 1.01
CA ASP A 508 9.56 -34.36 2.19
C ASP A 508 8.76 -35.55 2.74
N GLY A 509 9.43 -36.67 3.06
CA GLY A 509 8.77 -37.89 3.54
C GLY A 509 8.15 -37.79 4.94
N GLY A 510 8.31 -36.66 5.62
CA GLY A 510 7.74 -36.38 6.94
C GLY A 510 8.30 -35.10 7.54
N TRP A 511 7.72 -34.69 8.67
CA TRP A 511 8.08 -33.46 9.39
C TRP A 511 9.59 -33.38 9.73
N GLU A 512 10.14 -34.47 10.29
CA GLU A 512 11.51 -34.57 10.80
C GLU A 512 12.61 -34.50 9.72
N ARG A 513 12.25 -34.58 8.43
CA ARG A 513 13.25 -34.64 7.34
C ARG A 513 14.01 -33.33 7.18
N ARG A 514 13.41 -32.18 7.51
CA ARG A 514 14.09 -30.88 7.51
C ARG A 514 14.70 -30.58 8.87
N ARG A 515 15.97 -30.92 9.03
CA ARG A 515 16.78 -30.56 10.21
C ARG A 515 17.40 -29.15 10.15
N ARG A 516 17.43 -28.54 8.96
CA ARG A 516 18.02 -27.20 8.74
C ARG A 516 17.02 -26.11 9.16
N GLY A 517 17.35 -25.35 10.20
CA GLY A 517 16.53 -24.26 10.73
C GLY A 517 17.29 -22.93 10.72
N TYR A 518 16.62 -21.84 10.36
CA TYR A 518 17.18 -20.49 10.40
C TYR A 518 16.15 -19.51 10.97
N GLY A 519 16.63 -18.40 11.54
CA GLY A 519 15.79 -17.33 12.07
C GLY A 519 15.09 -16.55 10.96
N LEU A 520 13.83 -16.19 11.19
CA LEU A 520 13.06 -15.28 10.33
C LEU A 520 12.82 -13.96 11.04
N THR A 521 12.85 -12.89 10.27
CA THR A 521 12.40 -11.55 10.70
C THR A 521 11.06 -11.25 10.04
N LEU A 522 10.01 -11.11 10.84
CA LEU A 522 8.65 -10.82 10.41
C LEU A 522 8.29 -9.36 10.72
N GLY A 523 8.09 -8.58 9.66
CA GLY A 523 7.79 -7.15 9.73
C GLY A 523 6.32 -6.82 9.47
N PRO A 524 5.98 -5.52 9.46
CA PRO A 524 4.61 -5.03 9.34
C PRO A 524 3.79 -5.60 8.17
N THR A 525 4.46 -5.96 7.07
CA THR A 525 3.78 -6.49 5.87
C THR A 525 2.98 -7.77 6.13
N CYS A 526 3.38 -8.60 7.09
CA CYS A 526 2.66 -9.85 7.38
C CYS A 526 1.88 -9.85 8.69
N TRP A 527 1.85 -8.75 9.46
CA TRP A 527 1.14 -8.71 10.75
C TRP A 527 -0.35 -8.98 10.61
N ALA A 528 -1.01 -8.37 9.61
CA ALA A 528 -2.42 -8.64 9.33
C ALA A 528 -2.65 -10.12 8.97
N ALA A 529 -1.72 -10.75 8.25
CA ALA A 529 -1.80 -12.17 7.92
C ALA A 529 -1.59 -13.06 9.16
N LEU A 530 -0.64 -12.72 10.04
CA LEU A 530 -0.44 -13.43 11.31
C LEU A 530 -1.67 -13.34 12.22
N ALA A 531 -2.33 -12.18 12.25
CA ALA A 531 -3.57 -11.99 13.01
C ALA A 531 -4.71 -12.84 12.42
N GLU A 532 -4.91 -12.81 11.10
CA GLU A 532 -5.93 -13.61 10.41
C GLU A 532 -5.70 -15.13 10.57
N LEU A 533 -4.44 -15.56 10.62
CA LEU A 533 -4.05 -16.95 10.85
C LEU A 533 -4.05 -17.34 12.34
N GLY A 534 -4.42 -16.44 13.26
CA GLY A 534 -4.43 -16.73 14.71
C GLY A 534 -3.04 -16.99 15.32
N LEU A 535 -1.97 -16.55 14.64
CA LEU A 535 -0.58 -16.84 15.01
C LEU A 535 0.13 -15.71 15.74
N GLU A 536 -0.38 -14.48 15.66
CA GLU A 536 0.30 -13.29 16.18
C GLU A 536 0.76 -13.47 17.63
N ARG A 537 -0.13 -13.91 18.53
CA ARG A 537 0.20 -14.10 19.95
C ARG A 537 1.29 -15.16 20.16
N LYS A 538 1.25 -16.26 19.41
CA LYS A 538 2.25 -17.34 19.51
C LYS A 538 3.62 -16.88 19.01
N VAL A 539 3.66 -16.13 17.91
CA VAL A 539 4.91 -15.58 17.35
C VAL A 539 5.51 -14.53 18.28
N ARG A 540 4.70 -13.63 18.84
CA ARG A 540 5.17 -12.63 19.82
C ARG A 540 5.78 -13.29 21.06
N ALA A 541 5.14 -14.34 21.59
CA ALA A 541 5.66 -15.06 22.74
C ALA A 541 7.03 -15.72 22.46
N VAL A 542 7.29 -16.16 21.23
CA VAL A 542 8.62 -16.65 20.82
C VAL A 542 9.63 -15.50 20.73
N ASP A 543 9.26 -14.38 20.10
CA ASP A 543 10.13 -13.20 19.98
C ASP A 543 10.50 -12.61 21.35
N ASP A 544 9.57 -12.58 22.30
CA ASP A 544 9.81 -12.13 23.68
C ASP A 544 10.90 -12.97 24.39
N GLY A 545 11.06 -14.23 23.97
CA GLY A 545 12.11 -15.11 24.44
C GLY A 545 13.47 -14.94 23.76
N CYS A 546 13.60 -14.17 22.68
CA CYS A 546 14.87 -13.94 21.95
C CYS A 546 14.94 -12.57 21.23
N THR A 547 14.43 -11.53 21.89
CA THR A 547 14.30 -10.17 21.32
C THR A 547 15.67 -9.55 21.00
N SER A 548 15.73 -8.75 19.93
CA SER A 548 16.85 -7.82 19.69
C SER A 548 16.42 -6.39 19.84
N ARG A 549 17.32 -5.62 20.44
CA ARG A 549 17.17 -4.20 20.70
C ARG A 549 17.76 -3.36 19.58
N CYS A 550 18.86 -3.81 18.99
CA CYS A 550 19.55 -3.09 17.92
C CYS A 550 20.34 -4.02 16.97
N HIS A 551 20.79 -3.44 15.86
CA HIS A 551 21.80 -4.01 14.96
C HIS A 551 22.88 -2.98 14.64
N TRP A 552 24.13 -3.37 14.82
CA TRP A 552 25.28 -2.60 14.36
C TRP A 552 25.73 -3.05 12.97
N VAL A 553 26.39 -2.17 12.23
CA VAL A 553 27.10 -2.52 10.98
C VAL A 553 28.56 -2.13 11.15
N PHE A 554 29.46 -3.06 10.87
CA PHE A 554 30.90 -2.85 10.99
C PHE A 554 31.63 -3.17 9.68
N ASP A 555 32.79 -2.53 9.47
CA ASP A 555 33.78 -3.05 8.53
C ASP A 555 34.50 -4.29 9.11
N ALA A 556 35.34 -4.96 8.32
CA ALA A 556 36.09 -6.14 8.76
C ALA A 556 36.97 -5.91 10.00
N ARG A 557 37.43 -4.67 10.24
CA ARG A 557 38.27 -4.30 11.39
C ARG A 557 37.45 -3.86 12.60
N GLY A 558 36.12 -3.85 12.49
CA GLY A 558 35.22 -3.49 13.58
C GLY A 558 34.89 -2.01 13.64
N ALA A 559 35.28 -1.20 12.65
CA ALA A 559 34.89 0.21 12.62
C ALA A 559 33.38 0.33 12.33
N PRO A 560 32.62 1.14 13.10
CA PRO A 560 31.19 1.32 12.88
C PRO A 560 30.90 1.98 11.53
N LEU A 561 29.98 1.40 10.77
CA LEU A 561 29.45 1.94 9.51
C LEU A 561 27.99 2.39 9.64
N GLY A 562 27.25 1.82 10.61
CA GLY A 562 25.84 2.15 10.80
C GLY A 562 25.21 1.50 12.03
N TYR A 563 24.01 1.98 12.36
CA TYR A 563 23.26 1.53 13.52
C TYR A 563 21.75 1.57 13.29
N PHE A 564 21.09 0.45 13.62
CA PHE A 564 19.64 0.30 13.64
C PHE A 564 19.17 -0.02 15.05
N GLY A 565 18.61 0.95 15.76
CA GLY A 565 18.09 0.76 17.12
C GLY A 565 17.42 2.03 17.63
N ALA A 566 17.30 2.14 18.95
CA ALA A 566 16.68 3.30 19.61
C ALA A 566 17.67 4.17 20.40
N ALA A 567 18.94 3.76 20.55
CA ALA A 567 19.89 4.42 21.46
C ALA A 567 20.10 5.92 21.20
N PHE A 568 19.98 6.38 19.94
CA PHE A 568 20.16 7.79 19.58
C PHE A 568 18.84 8.57 19.42
N SER A 569 17.69 7.93 19.62
CA SER A 569 16.37 8.55 19.44
C SER A 569 15.87 9.18 20.74
N ARG A 570 15.37 10.42 20.68
CA ARG A 570 14.77 11.13 21.85
C ARG A 570 13.36 10.64 22.23
N HIS A 571 12.75 9.77 21.43
CA HIS A 571 11.41 9.23 21.66
C HIS A 571 11.48 7.73 21.97
N GLU A 572 11.08 7.36 23.18
CA GLU A 572 10.78 5.97 23.50
C GLU A 572 9.40 5.59 22.90
N GLY A 573 9.41 4.62 21.97
CA GLY A 573 8.24 3.82 21.61
C GLY A 573 7.20 4.49 20.67
N GLY A 574 6.97 3.89 19.50
CA GLY A 574 5.84 4.28 18.64
C GLY A 574 5.69 3.51 17.33
N GLY A 575 6.73 2.83 16.84
CA GLY A 575 6.62 1.89 15.71
C GLY A 575 6.67 0.45 16.22
N GLY A 576 5.75 -0.41 15.79
CA GLY A 576 5.79 -1.82 16.19
C GLY A 576 7.12 -2.49 15.78
N ARG A 577 7.68 -3.33 16.66
CA ARG A 577 8.96 -4.02 16.42
C ARG A 577 8.83 -5.18 15.43
N ASN A 578 9.89 -5.45 14.68
CA ASN A 578 10.02 -6.69 13.91
C ASN A 578 10.02 -7.88 14.87
N LEU A 579 9.32 -8.95 14.50
CA LEU A 579 9.22 -10.18 15.28
C LEU A 579 10.20 -11.22 14.75
N ARG A 580 10.73 -12.05 15.65
CA ARG A 580 11.68 -13.11 15.33
C ARG A 580 11.13 -14.46 15.69
N VAL A 581 11.33 -15.40 14.78
CA VAL A 581 10.89 -16.76 14.99
C VAL A 581 11.77 -17.72 14.20
N PRO A 582 12.23 -18.84 14.80
CA PRO A 582 12.83 -19.91 14.04
C PRO A 582 11.86 -20.43 12.98
N ARG A 583 12.33 -20.58 11.73
CA ARG A 583 11.49 -21.02 10.62
C ARG A 583 10.75 -22.32 10.92
N LEU A 584 11.42 -23.28 11.56
CA LEU A 584 10.84 -24.59 11.88
C LEU A 584 9.73 -24.47 12.93
N VAL A 585 9.89 -23.56 13.91
CA VAL A 585 8.86 -23.25 14.90
C VAL A 585 7.63 -22.66 14.22
N LEU A 586 7.78 -21.65 13.37
CA LEU A 586 6.64 -21.06 12.64
C LEU A 586 5.96 -22.09 11.73
N ARG A 587 6.73 -22.90 11.00
CA ARG A 587 6.18 -23.97 10.16
C ARG A 587 5.40 -24.99 10.99
N ARG A 588 5.84 -25.29 12.21
CA ARG A 588 5.17 -26.22 13.12
C ARG A 588 3.84 -25.64 13.58
N MET A 589 3.85 -24.38 14.01
CA MET A 589 2.65 -23.66 14.43
C MET A 589 1.58 -23.57 13.32
N LEU A 590 2.00 -23.51 12.05
CA LEU A 590 1.10 -23.58 10.90
C LEU A 590 0.57 -25.02 10.70
N TRP A 591 1.46 -26.02 10.70
CA TRP A 591 1.07 -27.41 10.48
C TRP A 591 0.10 -27.93 11.55
N GLU A 592 0.36 -27.65 12.83
CA GLU A 592 -0.48 -28.07 13.96
C GLU A 592 -1.89 -27.45 13.96
N GLN A 593 -2.13 -26.41 13.17
CA GLN A 593 -3.45 -25.79 13.02
C GLN A 593 -4.30 -26.39 11.91
N LEU A 594 -3.71 -27.14 10.99
CA LEU A 594 -4.45 -27.75 9.90
C LEU A 594 -5.30 -28.91 10.40
N ALA A 595 -6.42 -29.15 9.71
CA ALA A 595 -7.21 -30.36 9.96
C ALA A 595 -6.34 -31.62 9.79
N PRO A 596 -6.59 -32.70 10.55
CA PRO A 596 -5.88 -33.97 10.39
C PRO A 596 -5.84 -34.41 8.93
N GLU A 597 -4.73 -35.02 8.50
CA GLU A 597 -4.52 -35.56 7.14
C GLU A 597 -4.54 -34.52 6.00
N SER A 598 -4.61 -33.22 6.29
CA SER A 598 -4.52 -32.15 5.28
C SER A 598 -3.19 -32.16 4.52
N VAL A 599 -2.13 -32.72 5.10
CA VAL A 599 -0.78 -32.78 4.50
C VAL A 599 -0.42 -34.22 4.12
N GLN A 600 -0.17 -34.41 2.84
CA GLN A 600 0.23 -35.64 2.20
C GLN A 600 1.76 -35.61 1.94
N TRP A 601 2.51 -36.15 2.88
CA TRP A 601 3.98 -36.20 2.85
C TRP A 601 4.51 -37.21 1.85
N GLY A 602 5.73 -37.00 1.34
CA GLY A 602 6.44 -37.88 0.42
C GLY A 602 5.93 -37.89 -1.02
N TRP A 603 5.28 -36.81 -1.47
CA TRP A 603 4.72 -36.70 -2.82
C TRP A 603 5.21 -35.43 -3.51
N LYS A 604 5.79 -35.57 -4.70
CA LYS A 604 6.20 -34.44 -5.55
C LYS A 604 5.28 -34.34 -6.77
N LEU A 605 4.95 -33.13 -7.20
CA LEU A 605 4.30 -32.93 -8.49
C LEU A 605 5.32 -33.13 -9.61
N THR A 606 4.90 -33.84 -10.66
CA THR A 606 5.69 -34.01 -11.90
C THR A 606 5.15 -33.15 -13.03
N ARG A 607 3.82 -33.11 -13.19
CA ARG A 607 3.12 -32.26 -14.15
C ARG A 607 1.67 -32.06 -13.73
N TYR A 608 0.97 -31.14 -14.38
CA TYR A 608 -0.48 -30.98 -14.25
C TYR A 608 -1.15 -30.86 -15.62
N GLU A 609 -2.45 -31.13 -15.69
CA GLU A 609 -3.26 -31.03 -16.91
C GLU A 609 -4.55 -30.27 -16.56
N GLU A 610 -4.79 -29.11 -17.17
CA GLU A 610 -6.06 -28.39 -17.00
C GLU A 610 -7.15 -29.06 -17.84
N HIS A 611 -8.35 -29.22 -17.29
CA HIS A 611 -9.46 -29.86 -18.00
C HIS A 611 -9.93 -28.99 -19.16
N ALA A 612 -10.20 -29.61 -20.32
CA ALA A 612 -10.64 -28.90 -21.52
C ALA A 612 -11.98 -28.17 -21.34
N ASP A 613 -12.82 -28.63 -20.41
CA ASP A 613 -14.10 -28.00 -20.04
C ASP A 613 -13.96 -26.83 -19.06
N GLY A 614 -12.73 -26.54 -18.59
CA GLY A 614 -12.45 -25.49 -17.62
C GLY A 614 -13.03 -25.75 -16.23
N THR A 615 -13.33 -27.00 -15.87
CA THR A 615 -13.94 -27.36 -14.58
C THR A 615 -12.93 -27.77 -13.50
N GLY A 616 -11.69 -28.10 -13.87
CA GLY A 616 -10.69 -28.59 -12.91
C GLY A 616 -9.29 -28.75 -13.46
N VAL A 617 -8.43 -29.34 -12.65
CA VAL A 617 -7.02 -29.63 -12.95
C VAL A 617 -6.67 -31.03 -12.42
N SER A 618 -6.02 -31.84 -13.24
CA SER A 618 -5.45 -33.14 -12.86
C SER A 618 -3.97 -32.96 -12.50
N ALA A 619 -3.59 -33.33 -11.28
CA ALA A 619 -2.21 -33.25 -10.78
C ALA A 619 -1.55 -34.63 -10.80
N HIS A 620 -0.41 -34.78 -11.49
CA HIS A 620 0.36 -36.01 -11.54
C HIS A 620 1.46 -36.00 -10.49
N LEU A 621 1.30 -36.81 -9.47
CA LEU A 621 2.18 -36.89 -8.31
C LEU A 621 2.99 -38.19 -8.35
N GLU A 622 4.24 -38.11 -7.93
CA GLU A 622 5.15 -39.26 -7.82
C GLU A 622 5.62 -39.39 -6.36
N ARG A 623 5.62 -40.62 -5.85
CA ARG A 623 6.11 -40.95 -4.51
C ARG A 623 7.62 -40.74 -4.44
N CYS A 624 8.07 -39.97 -3.45
CA CYS A 624 9.48 -39.81 -3.16
C CYS A 624 9.97 -40.98 -2.29
N THR A 625 10.42 -42.07 -2.93
CA THR A 625 11.10 -43.19 -2.28
C THR A 625 12.61 -42.96 -2.19
N ALA A 626 13.27 -43.62 -1.24
CA ALA A 626 14.73 -43.72 -1.22
C ALA A 626 15.14 -44.96 -2.04
N GLY A 627 15.92 -44.78 -3.10
CA GLY A 627 16.40 -45.86 -3.99
C GLY A 627 15.54 -46.12 -5.23
N ASP A 628 15.94 -47.10 -6.05
CA ASP A 628 15.35 -47.44 -7.36
C ASP A 628 14.02 -48.22 -7.28
N ALA A 629 13.28 -48.12 -6.18
CA ALA A 629 11.97 -48.76 -6.04
C ALA A 629 10.96 -48.21 -7.06
N PRO A 630 9.99 -49.02 -7.53
CA PRO A 630 9.00 -48.59 -8.52
C PRO A 630 8.31 -47.31 -8.07
N ARG A 631 8.31 -46.32 -8.97
CA ARG A 631 7.72 -45.00 -8.76
C ARG A 631 6.20 -45.14 -8.71
N GLU A 632 5.64 -45.17 -7.51
CA GLU A 632 4.20 -45.02 -7.34
C GLU A 632 3.79 -43.65 -7.88
N VAL A 633 2.88 -43.64 -8.84
CA VAL A 633 2.34 -42.44 -9.46
C VAL A 633 0.86 -42.37 -9.15
N ARG A 634 0.38 -41.19 -8.76
CA ARG A 634 -1.02 -40.92 -8.48
C ARG A 634 -1.48 -39.70 -9.27
N VAL A 635 -2.70 -39.77 -9.80
CA VAL A 635 -3.39 -38.61 -10.39
C VAL A 635 -4.47 -38.15 -9.42
N VAL A 636 -4.52 -36.86 -9.14
CA VAL A 636 -5.48 -36.27 -8.19
C VAL A 636 -6.19 -35.09 -8.85
N GLU A 637 -7.51 -35.07 -8.72
CA GLU A 637 -8.37 -34.06 -9.32
C GLU A 637 -8.59 -32.87 -8.38
N ALA A 638 -8.49 -31.67 -8.93
CA ALA A 638 -8.54 -30.42 -8.18
C ALA A 638 -9.51 -29.41 -8.80
N ALA A 639 -10.09 -28.55 -7.96
CA ALA A 639 -10.79 -27.33 -8.41
C ALA A 639 -9.80 -26.21 -8.75
N LEU A 640 -8.65 -26.17 -8.07
CA LEU A 640 -7.57 -25.20 -8.20
C LEU A 640 -6.26 -25.88 -7.78
N LEU A 641 -5.19 -25.66 -8.55
CA LEU A 641 -3.82 -26.06 -8.19
C LEU A 641 -3.01 -24.82 -7.82
N VAL A 642 -2.36 -24.85 -6.66
CA VAL A 642 -1.54 -23.75 -6.14
C VAL A 642 -0.09 -24.23 -6.01
N GLY A 643 0.80 -23.65 -6.82
CA GLY A 643 2.24 -23.86 -6.69
C GLY A 643 2.81 -23.06 -5.53
N ALA A 644 3.17 -23.76 -4.45
CA ALA A 644 3.86 -23.24 -3.27
C ALA A 644 5.15 -24.03 -2.97
N ASP A 645 5.72 -24.65 -4.01
CA ASP A 645 6.81 -25.63 -4.00
C ASP A 645 8.20 -25.00 -4.09
N GLY A 646 8.25 -23.68 -3.89
CA GLY A 646 9.45 -22.91 -3.67
C GLY A 646 10.20 -22.50 -4.95
N LEU A 647 11.45 -22.08 -4.77
CA LEU A 647 12.33 -21.56 -5.83
C LEU A 647 12.47 -22.49 -7.05
N ARG A 648 12.45 -23.81 -6.82
CA ARG A 648 12.56 -24.85 -7.86
C ARG A 648 11.19 -25.42 -8.26
N SER A 649 10.16 -24.57 -8.26
CA SER A 649 8.76 -24.95 -8.49
C SER A 649 8.58 -25.68 -9.83
N ALA A 650 8.03 -26.89 -9.78
CA ALA A 650 7.60 -27.65 -10.95
C ALA A 650 6.34 -27.04 -11.58
N VAL A 651 5.45 -26.49 -10.75
CA VAL A 651 4.26 -25.77 -11.22
C VAL A 651 4.66 -24.56 -12.06
N ARG A 652 5.61 -23.75 -11.56
CA ARG A 652 6.12 -22.58 -12.27
C ARG A 652 6.83 -22.97 -13.57
N ALA A 653 7.66 -24.01 -13.53
CA ALA A 653 8.37 -24.48 -14.73
C ALA A 653 7.39 -24.83 -15.86
N GLN A 654 6.26 -25.46 -15.55
CA GLN A 654 5.23 -25.74 -16.55
C GLN A 654 4.41 -24.50 -16.94
N LYS A 655 4.05 -23.63 -15.97
CA LYS A 655 3.20 -22.45 -16.19
C LYS A 655 3.90 -21.32 -16.95
N LEU A 656 5.11 -20.95 -16.54
CA LEU A 656 5.84 -19.79 -17.05
C LEU A 656 7.00 -20.17 -17.98
N ARG A 657 7.52 -21.41 -17.88
CA ARG A 657 8.66 -21.91 -18.67
C ARG A 657 9.90 -21.01 -18.57
N ASP A 658 10.11 -20.43 -17.39
CA ASP A 658 11.28 -19.61 -17.10
C ASP A 658 12.38 -20.41 -16.36
N GLU A 659 13.60 -19.91 -16.41
CA GLU A 659 14.78 -20.59 -15.87
C GLU A 659 15.25 -20.00 -14.52
N LEU A 660 15.97 -20.83 -13.76
CA LEU A 660 16.67 -20.40 -12.55
C LEU A 660 17.98 -19.73 -12.94
N ARG A 661 18.29 -18.62 -12.28
CA ARG A 661 19.53 -17.90 -12.50
C ARG A 661 20.36 -17.87 -11.23
N TYR A 662 21.61 -18.30 -11.33
CA TYR A 662 22.57 -18.17 -10.24
C TYR A 662 22.93 -16.69 -10.06
N VAL A 663 22.89 -16.21 -8.81
CA VAL A 663 23.13 -14.79 -8.49
C VAL A 663 24.64 -14.49 -8.37
N GLY A 664 25.50 -15.51 -8.35
CA GLY A 664 26.94 -15.34 -8.10
C GLY A 664 27.29 -15.20 -6.62
N VAL A 665 26.41 -15.66 -5.73
CA VAL A 665 26.59 -15.55 -4.28
C VAL A 665 26.35 -16.91 -3.60
N LEU A 666 27.32 -17.32 -2.78
CA LEU A 666 27.20 -18.44 -1.85
C LEU A 666 26.64 -17.92 -0.52
N LEU A 667 25.64 -18.59 0.04
CA LEU A 667 25.11 -18.29 1.37
C LEU A 667 25.43 -19.45 2.32
N VAL A 668 26.09 -19.13 3.43
CA VAL A 668 26.37 -20.07 4.52
C VAL A 668 25.62 -19.63 5.76
N LEU A 669 24.96 -20.57 6.42
CA LEU A 669 24.35 -20.34 7.72
C LEU A 669 24.96 -21.27 8.76
N GLY A 670 25.02 -20.78 9.98
CA GLY A 670 25.39 -21.58 11.15
C GLY A 670 24.68 -21.11 12.41
N ILE A 671 24.68 -21.98 13.41
CA ILE A 671 24.21 -21.66 14.77
C ILE A 671 25.37 -21.87 15.73
N SER A 672 25.71 -20.82 16.47
CA SER A 672 26.79 -20.79 17.46
C SER A 672 26.21 -20.59 18.86
N ASP A 673 26.82 -21.26 19.83
CA ASP A 673 26.59 -21.06 21.26
C ASP A 673 27.62 -20.09 21.88
N HIS A 674 28.42 -19.43 21.05
CA HIS A 674 29.40 -18.46 21.50
C HIS A 674 28.73 -17.28 22.19
N VAL A 675 29.27 -16.93 23.36
CA VAL A 675 28.78 -15.83 24.20
C VAL A 675 29.70 -14.63 24.03
N HIS A 676 29.11 -13.49 23.66
CA HIS A 676 29.84 -12.24 23.52
C HIS A 676 28.89 -11.05 23.72
N PRO A 677 29.33 -9.89 24.25
CA PRO A 677 28.45 -8.72 24.43
C PRO A 677 27.76 -8.27 23.13
N LEU A 678 28.44 -8.29 21.98
CA LEU A 678 27.82 -7.98 20.67
C LEU A 678 26.74 -8.97 20.20
N LEU A 679 26.61 -10.13 20.85
CA LEU A 679 25.60 -11.14 20.54
C LEU A 679 24.45 -11.15 21.57
N ARG A 680 24.56 -10.35 22.64
CA ARG A 680 23.61 -10.36 23.75
C ARG A 680 22.46 -9.38 23.50
N HIS A 681 21.27 -9.91 23.23
CA HIS A 681 20.05 -9.13 22.96
C HIS A 681 20.17 -8.14 21.78
N GLN A 682 21.09 -8.39 20.84
CA GLN A 682 21.31 -7.58 19.65
C GLN A 682 21.89 -8.44 18.51
N GLY A 683 21.91 -7.90 17.30
CA GLY A 683 22.63 -8.50 16.16
C GLY A 683 23.65 -7.55 15.59
N PHE A 684 24.45 -8.00 14.62
CA PHE A 684 25.32 -7.11 13.86
C PHE A 684 25.57 -7.62 12.45
N TYR A 685 26.10 -6.72 11.63
CA TYR A 685 26.65 -7.00 10.32
C TYR A 685 28.14 -6.73 10.32
N THR A 686 28.88 -7.52 9.55
CA THR A 686 30.28 -7.22 9.19
C THR A 686 30.40 -7.33 7.68
N VAL A 687 30.98 -6.30 7.05
CA VAL A 687 31.15 -6.22 5.60
C VAL A 687 32.58 -5.85 5.23
N ASP A 688 33.09 -6.41 4.14
CA ASP A 688 34.41 -6.09 3.59
C ASP A 688 34.37 -5.76 2.08
N GLY A 689 33.17 -5.69 1.51
CA GLY A 689 32.91 -5.49 0.09
C GLY A 689 32.99 -6.76 -0.77
N VAL A 690 33.28 -7.93 -0.18
CA VAL A 690 33.29 -9.25 -0.84
C VAL A 690 32.44 -10.27 -0.06
N HIS A 691 32.38 -10.11 1.25
CA HIS A 691 31.69 -10.94 2.20
C HIS A 691 30.78 -10.06 3.06
N ARG A 692 29.65 -10.64 3.47
CA ARG A 692 28.73 -10.02 4.44
C ARG A 692 28.31 -11.06 5.46
N LEU A 693 28.66 -10.82 6.71
CA LEU A 693 28.11 -11.53 7.85
C LEU A 693 26.90 -10.78 8.39
N PHE A 694 25.89 -11.52 8.81
CA PHE A 694 24.75 -11.05 9.58
C PHE A 694 24.52 -12.00 10.76
N THR A 695 24.30 -11.45 11.96
CA THR A 695 24.02 -12.23 13.17
C THR A 695 22.68 -11.83 13.78
N MET A 696 22.01 -12.80 14.40
CA MET A 696 20.84 -12.54 15.23
C MET A 696 20.63 -13.62 16.30
N PRO A 697 20.07 -13.26 17.47
CA PRO A 697 19.52 -14.21 18.42
C PRO A 697 18.57 -15.21 17.74
N TYR A 698 18.72 -16.49 18.08
CA TYR A 698 17.98 -17.60 17.47
C TYR A 698 17.04 -18.29 18.47
N GLU A 699 17.58 -19.00 19.45
CA GLU A 699 16.80 -19.72 20.48
C GLU A 699 17.39 -19.47 21.88
N PRO A 700 16.57 -19.44 22.94
CA PRO A 700 17.08 -19.48 24.32
C PRO A 700 18.00 -20.69 24.50
N SER A 701 19.19 -20.48 25.05
CA SER A 701 20.14 -21.57 25.27
C SER A 701 19.59 -22.53 26.32
N SER A 702 19.91 -23.81 26.13
CA SER A 702 19.77 -24.84 27.15
C SER A 702 20.87 -24.78 28.23
N SER A 703 21.83 -23.85 28.11
CA SER A 703 22.91 -23.65 29.07
C SER A 703 22.43 -22.98 30.36
N ALA A 704 23.08 -23.33 31.47
CA ALA A 704 22.82 -22.77 32.80
C ALA A 704 23.03 -21.24 32.89
N SER A 705 23.65 -20.61 31.89
CA SER A 705 23.87 -19.16 31.82
C SER A 705 22.63 -18.36 31.41
N GLY A 706 21.60 -18.99 30.83
CA GLY A 706 20.36 -18.32 30.40
C GLY A 706 20.52 -17.42 29.16
N GLU A 707 21.64 -17.49 28.45
CA GLU A 707 21.90 -16.70 27.23
C GLU A 707 21.25 -17.33 25.99
N HIS A 708 21.21 -16.65 24.85
CA HIS A 708 20.60 -17.20 23.63
C HIS A 708 21.67 -17.77 22.69
N THR A 709 21.34 -18.79 21.90
CA THR A 709 22.14 -19.18 20.73
C THR A 709 22.03 -18.11 19.64
N THR A 710 23.10 -17.96 18.86
CA THR A 710 23.19 -16.99 17.76
C THR A 710 23.14 -17.70 16.42
N MET A 711 22.22 -17.29 15.56
CA MET A 711 22.31 -17.62 14.13
C MET A 711 23.20 -16.60 13.44
N TRP A 712 24.12 -17.10 12.62
CA TRP A 712 24.91 -16.29 11.72
C TRP A 712 24.68 -16.71 10.27
N GLN A 713 24.75 -15.73 9.38
CA GLN A 713 24.61 -15.87 7.95
C GLN A 713 25.77 -15.15 7.29
N LEU A 714 26.64 -15.89 6.61
CA LEU A 714 27.75 -15.36 5.83
C LEU A 714 27.45 -15.52 4.34
N SER A 715 27.38 -14.42 3.61
CA SER A 715 27.26 -14.44 2.15
C SER A 715 28.57 -14.01 1.49
N ILE A 716 28.90 -14.66 0.38
CA ILE A 716 30.20 -14.54 -0.29
C ILE A 716 29.98 -14.35 -1.79
N ALA A 717 30.60 -13.33 -2.39
CA ALA A 717 30.68 -13.25 -3.84
C ALA A 717 31.51 -14.42 -4.38
N MET A 718 30.84 -15.30 -5.11
CA MET A 718 31.44 -16.49 -5.74
C MET A 718 30.81 -16.66 -7.14
N PRO A 719 31.31 -15.93 -8.15
CA PRO A 719 30.71 -15.92 -9.48
C PRO A 719 30.74 -17.29 -10.18
N CYS A 720 31.72 -18.13 -9.85
CA CYS A 720 31.84 -19.49 -10.36
C CYS A 720 30.84 -20.43 -9.66
N GLU A 721 29.85 -20.95 -10.40
CA GLU A 721 28.83 -21.84 -9.84
C GLU A 721 29.43 -23.20 -9.44
N GLU A 722 30.37 -23.72 -10.23
CA GLU A 722 31.04 -25.00 -9.99
C GLU A 722 31.86 -24.99 -8.70
N GLU A 723 32.56 -23.89 -8.42
CA GLU A 723 33.32 -23.69 -7.18
C GLU A 723 32.39 -23.68 -5.96
N ALA A 724 31.28 -22.93 -6.03
CA ALA A 724 30.29 -22.87 -4.97
C ALA A 724 29.64 -24.24 -4.71
N ARG A 725 29.32 -24.98 -5.76
CA ARG A 725 28.81 -26.36 -5.65
C ARG A 725 29.84 -27.30 -5.02
N ALA A 726 31.10 -27.23 -5.44
CA ALA A 726 32.17 -28.06 -4.91
C ALA A 726 32.37 -27.83 -3.40
N LEU A 727 32.37 -26.58 -2.95
CA LEU A 727 32.47 -26.25 -1.53
C LEU A 727 31.27 -26.79 -0.73
N CYS A 728 30.04 -26.62 -1.24
CA CYS A 728 28.85 -27.15 -0.57
C CYS A 728 28.83 -28.68 -0.51
N ALA A 729 29.36 -29.35 -1.54
CA ALA A 729 29.48 -30.82 -1.58
C ALA A 729 30.47 -31.36 -0.55
N GLY A 730 31.46 -30.56 -0.12
CA GLY A 730 32.40 -30.90 0.96
C GLY A 730 31.78 -30.96 2.37
N GLY A 731 30.50 -30.59 2.51
CA GLY A 731 29.77 -30.65 3.79
C GLY A 731 30.17 -29.55 4.78
N GLY A 732 29.59 -29.62 5.99
CA GLY A 732 29.76 -28.58 7.01
C GLY A 732 31.21 -28.34 7.43
N GLU A 733 32.05 -29.37 7.38
CA GLU A 733 33.45 -29.31 7.82
C GLU A 733 34.30 -28.48 6.84
N ALA A 734 34.19 -28.78 5.53
CA ALA A 734 34.86 -28.00 4.48
C ALA A 734 34.36 -26.55 4.43
N ILE A 735 33.03 -26.37 4.55
CA ILE A 735 32.42 -25.03 4.59
C ILE A 735 32.98 -24.23 5.75
N LEU A 736 32.95 -24.78 6.96
CA LEU A 736 33.37 -24.06 8.16
C LEU A 736 34.88 -23.77 8.18
N ALA A 737 35.71 -24.70 7.69
CA ALA A 737 37.13 -24.46 7.50
C ALA A 737 37.38 -23.27 6.57
N GLU A 738 36.66 -23.18 5.46
CA GLU A 738 36.77 -22.07 4.52
C GLU A 738 36.24 -20.76 5.11
N MET A 739 35.14 -20.77 5.88
CA MET A 739 34.63 -19.55 6.53
C MET A 739 35.63 -19.02 7.57
N ARG A 740 36.23 -19.91 8.37
CA ARG A 740 37.27 -19.55 9.34
C ARG A 740 38.50 -18.95 8.67
N ARG A 741 38.92 -19.50 7.54
CA ARG A 741 40.06 -18.97 6.78
C ARG A 741 39.79 -17.57 6.23
N ARG A 742 38.59 -17.34 5.68
CA ARG A 742 38.21 -16.04 5.07
C ARG A 742 38.01 -14.93 6.09
N CYS A 743 37.47 -15.28 7.26
CA CYS A 743 37.16 -14.32 8.32
C CYS A 743 38.19 -14.33 9.46
N ALA A 744 39.40 -14.87 9.25
CA ALA A 744 40.41 -15.02 10.30
C ALA A 744 40.84 -13.68 10.90
N ASP A 745 41.01 -12.66 10.05
CA ASP A 745 41.48 -11.32 10.42
C ASP A 745 40.33 -10.35 10.73
N TRP A 746 39.10 -10.86 10.89
CA TRP A 746 37.96 -10.01 11.22
C TRP A 746 37.89 -9.72 12.72
N HIS A 747 37.28 -8.60 13.06
CA HIS A 747 37.06 -8.18 14.44
C HIS A 747 36.34 -9.24 15.28
N ALA A 748 36.61 -9.23 16.59
CA ALA A 748 35.88 -10.07 17.54
C ALA A 748 34.38 -9.70 17.56
N PRO A 749 33.45 -10.66 17.71
CA PRO A 749 33.69 -12.08 18.00
C PRO A 749 33.66 -12.99 16.76
N VAL A 750 33.84 -12.48 15.54
CA VAL A 750 33.59 -13.28 14.32
C VAL A 750 34.45 -14.55 14.26
N PRO A 751 35.78 -14.49 14.42
CA PRO A 751 36.61 -15.69 14.39
C PRO A 751 36.21 -16.70 15.49
N GLN A 752 36.00 -16.23 16.71
CA GLN A 752 35.65 -17.06 17.87
C GLN A 752 34.27 -17.72 17.69
N MET A 753 33.31 -16.99 17.17
CA MET A 753 31.95 -17.49 16.88
C MET A 753 31.99 -18.61 15.84
N LEU A 754 32.75 -18.45 14.75
CA LEU A 754 32.95 -19.48 13.73
C LEU A 754 33.73 -20.69 14.27
N GLN A 755 34.64 -20.48 15.22
CA GLN A 755 35.40 -21.55 15.86
C GLN A 755 34.52 -22.41 16.77
N ASN A 756 33.61 -21.78 17.53
CA ASN A 756 32.67 -22.46 18.41
C ASN A 756 31.45 -23.04 17.69
N THR A 757 31.24 -22.71 16.42
CA THR A 757 30.11 -23.25 15.65
C THR A 757 30.30 -24.76 15.41
N GLN A 758 29.27 -25.55 15.71
CA GLN A 758 29.28 -26.99 15.51
C GLN A 758 29.10 -27.35 14.03
N VAL A 759 29.87 -28.33 13.53
CA VAL A 759 29.81 -28.77 12.12
C VAL A 759 28.39 -29.19 11.70
N GLY A 760 27.65 -29.85 12.60
CA GLY A 760 26.28 -30.29 12.34
C GLY A 760 25.24 -29.17 12.24
N SER A 761 25.57 -27.95 12.68
CA SER A 761 24.69 -26.78 12.62
C SER A 761 25.00 -25.84 11.46
N VAL A 762 25.95 -26.20 10.56
CA VAL A 762 26.38 -25.38 9.42
C VAL A 762 25.92 -25.99 8.11
N TRP A 763 25.44 -25.14 7.21
CA TRP A 763 25.21 -25.54 5.82
C TRP A 763 25.36 -24.35 4.88
N GLY A 764 25.80 -24.64 3.66
CA GLY A 764 25.82 -23.70 2.54
C GLY A 764 24.75 -24.03 1.50
N ASP A 765 24.28 -23.02 0.81
CA ASP A 765 23.50 -23.17 -0.42
C ASP A 765 23.79 -22.02 -1.39
N LEU A 766 23.62 -22.31 -2.68
CA LEU A 766 23.80 -21.34 -3.74
C LEU A 766 22.56 -20.47 -3.86
N LEU A 767 22.74 -19.16 -4.00
CA LEU A 767 21.62 -18.25 -4.21
C LEU A 767 21.22 -18.22 -5.67
N PHE A 768 19.99 -18.64 -5.92
CA PHE A 768 19.34 -18.46 -7.21
C PHE A 768 18.15 -17.51 -7.07
N ASP A 769 17.83 -16.83 -8.15
CA ASP A 769 16.60 -16.09 -8.28
C ASP A 769 15.91 -16.40 -9.63
N ARG A 770 14.74 -15.79 -9.82
CA ARG A 770 14.01 -15.77 -11.08
C ARG A 770 13.48 -14.37 -11.33
N ALA A 771 13.02 -14.09 -12.53
CA ALA A 771 12.18 -12.92 -12.75
C ALA A 771 10.92 -13.01 -11.87
N PRO A 772 10.37 -11.90 -11.35
CA PRO A 772 9.08 -11.94 -10.68
C PRO A 772 7.99 -12.42 -11.64
N MET A 773 6.92 -13.05 -11.11
CA MET A 773 5.78 -13.45 -11.92
C MET A 773 5.21 -12.23 -12.67
N PRO A 774 5.11 -12.26 -14.01
CA PRO A 774 4.79 -11.07 -14.79
C PRO A 774 3.40 -10.53 -14.48
N LEU A 775 3.27 -9.20 -14.51
CA LEU A 775 1.98 -8.53 -14.35
C LEU A 775 1.06 -8.86 -15.53
N ARG A 776 -0.18 -9.30 -15.24
CA ARG A 776 -1.23 -9.44 -16.26
C ARG A 776 -1.53 -8.09 -16.91
N ARG A 777 -1.48 -8.05 -18.24
CA ARG A 777 -1.86 -6.88 -19.05
C ARG A 777 -3.33 -6.97 -19.47
N LYS A 778 -3.99 -5.84 -19.74
CA LYS A 778 -5.43 -5.75 -20.10
C LYS A 778 -5.82 -6.54 -21.38
N HIS A 779 -4.86 -6.95 -22.19
CA HIS A 779 -5.10 -7.71 -23.44
C HIS A 779 -4.94 -9.23 -23.27
N ASP A 780 -4.55 -9.70 -22.07
CA ASP A 780 -4.33 -11.11 -21.76
C ASP A 780 -5.64 -11.89 -21.47
N HIS A 781 -6.78 -11.47 -22.05
CA HIS A 781 -8.13 -12.01 -21.77
C HIS A 781 -8.68 -12.94 -22.85
N GLY A 782 -7.88 -13.36 -23.82
CA GLY A 782 -8.31 -14.40 -24.76
C GLY A 782 -8.62 -15.72 -24.05
N ALA A 783 -9.69 -16.40 -24.44
CA ALA A 783 -10.03 -17.76 -23.97
C ALA A 783 -8.93 -18.80 -24.25
N ALA A 784 -7.95 -18.47 -25.11
CA ALA A 784 -6.75 -19.24 -25.40
C ALA A 784 -5.47 -18.69 -24.72
N SER A 785 -5.58 -17.73 -23.79
CA SER A 785 -4.41 -17.15 -23.12
C SER A 785 -3.98 -17.99 -21.90
N ALA A 786 -2.67 -18.05 -21.65
CA ALA A 786 -2.06 -18.70 -20.46
C ALA A 786 -2.55 -18.16 -19.10
N TRP A 787 -3.42 -17.16 -19.12
CA TRP A 787 -3.95 -16.41 -17.99
C TRP A 787 -5.38 -16.83 -17.63
N HIS A 788 -6.11 -17.57 -18.47
CA HIS A 788 -7.37 -18.22 -18.09
C HIS A 788 -7.08 -19.60 -17.47
N SER A 789 -6.45 -19.60 -16.29
CA SER A 789 -5.87 -20.81 -15.69
C SER A 789 -6.42 -21.06 -14.28
N ARG A 790 -6.70 -22.33 -13.97
CA ARG A 790 -6.98 -22.84 -12.61
C ARG A 790 -5.71 -23.22 -11.86
N VAL A 791 -4.56 -22.75 -12.35
CA VAL A 791 -3.26 -22.95 -11.73
C VAL A 791 -2.66 -21.59 -11.40
N THR A 792 -2.30 -21.38 -10.14
CA THR A 792 -1.64 -20.15 -9.68
C THR A 792 -0.41 -20.45 -8.84
N LEU A 793 0.36 -19.42 -8.49
CA LEU A 793 1.63 -19.52 -7.76
C LEU A 793 1.60 -18.60 -6.53
N LEU A 794 2.27 -18.99 -5.46
CA LEU A 794 2.49 -18.13 -4.28
C LEU A 794 3.85 -18.35 -3.63
N GLY A 795 4.30 -17.36 -2.84
CA GLY A 795 5.61 -17.40 -2.20
C GLY A 795 6.76 -17.49 -3.21
N ASP A 796 7.84 -18.19 -2.85
CA ASP A 796 9.04 -18.30 -3.71
C ASP A 796 8.78 -18.97 -5.08
N ALA A 797 7.65 -19.66 -5.26
CA ALA A 797 7.24 -20.15 -6.58
C ALA A 797 6.77 -19.01 -7.50
N ALA A 798 6.25 -17.91 -6.95
CA ALA A 798 5.78 -16.74 -7.69
C ALA A 798 6.82 -15.60 -7.74
N HIS A 799 7.45 -15.28 -6.60
CA HIS A 799 8.36 -14.16 -6.44
C HIS A 799 9.59 -14.55 -5.60
N PRO A 800 10.44 -15.45 -6.11
CA PRO A 800 11.66 -15.81 -5.41
C PRO A 800 12.56 -14.57 -5.23
N MET A 801 13.05 -14.38 -4.00
CA MET A 801 13.90 -13.25 -3.65
C MET A 801 15.10 -13.70 -2.84
N THR A 802 16.19 -12.94 -2.93
CA THR A 802 17.37 -13.17 -2.09
C THR A 802 17.04 -12.81 -0.62
N PRO A 803 17.79 -13.35 0.36
CA PRO A 803 17.46 -13.13 1.77
C PRO A 803 17.83 -11.73 2.29
N PHE A 804 18.50 -10.88 1.49
CA PHE A 804 19.15 -9.65 1.97
C PHE A 804 18.19 -8.56 2.47
N LYS A 805 16.91 -8.63 2.10
CA LYS A 805 15.86 -7.70 2.59
C LYS A 805 14.85 -8.35 3.57
N GLY A 806 14.99 -9.65 3.85
CA GLY A 806 14.11 -10.38 4.78
C GLY A 806 12.63 -10.47 4.37
N GLN A 807 12.27 -10.23 3.11
CA GLN A 807 10.88 -10.09 2.69
C GLN A 807 10.16 -11.39 2.28
N GLY A 808 10.88 -12.48 1.98
CA GLY A 808 10.29 -13.67 1.35
C GLY A 808 9.15 -14.30 2.14
N ALA A 809 9.43 -14.68 3.39
CA ALA A 809 8.40 -15.23 4.29
C ALA A 809 7.26 -14.23 4.55
N ASN A 810 7.57 -12.94 4.68
CA ASN A 810 6.58 -11.88 4.86
C ASN A 810 5.60 -11.83 3.68
N GLN A 811 6.10 -11.93 2.44
CA GLN A 811 5.24 -11.93 1.26
C GLN A 811 4.44 -13.22 1.17
N ALA A 812 5.06 -14.39 1.39
CA ALA A 812 4.38 -15.67 1.30
C ALA A 812 3.20 -15.80 2.29
N LEU A 813 3.33 -15.28 3.51
CA LEU A 813 2.24 -15.23 4.50
C LEU A 813 1.12 -14.28 4.06
N ALA A 814 1.47 -13.11 3.50
CA ALA A 814 0.49 -12.18 2.97
C ALA A 814 -0.28 -12.77 1.78
N ASP A 815 0.43 -13.45 0.86
CA ASP A 815 -0.17 -14.12 -0.30
C ASP A 815 -1.21 -15.15 0.10
N ALA A 816 -0.94 -15.93 1.15
CA ALA A 816 -1.84 -16.98 1.62
C ALA A 816 -3.23 -16.42 1.95
N THR A 817 -3.28 -15.34 2.74
CA THR A 817 -4.55 -14.68 3.10
C THR A 817 -5.18 -13.95 1.92
N LEU A 818 -4.37 -13.37 1.04
CA LEU A 818 -4.84 -12.69 -0.17
C LEU A 818 -5.51 -13.67 -1.14
N LEU A 819 -4.91 -14.84 -1.38
CA LEU A 819 -5.49 -15.90 -2.20
C LEU A 819 -6.84 -16.33 -1.67
N ALA A 820 -6.93 -16.60 -0.36
CA ALA A 820 -8.17 -17.01 0.27
C ALA A 820 -9.28 -15.94 0.12
N ARG A 821 -8.95 -14.66 0.32
CA ARG A 821 -9.90 -13.53 0.14
C ARG A 821 -10.46 -13.42 -1.27
N HIS A 822 -9.67 -13.71 -2.30
CA HIS A 822 -10.12 -13.60 -3.69
C HIS A 822 -10.75 -14.87 -4.26
N ALA A 823 -10.38 -16.06 -3.76
CA ALA A 823 -10.76 -17.32 -4.39
C ALA A 823 -11.75 -18.17 -3.58
N ALA A 824 -11.84 -18.02 -2.25
CA ALA A 824 -12.59 -18.96 -1.40
C ALA A 824 -14.08 -19.02 -1.74
N ASP A 825 -14.77 -17.87 -1.82
CA ASP A 825 -16.21 -17.83 -2.13
C ASP A 825 -16.51 -18.49 -3.47
N ALA A 826 -15.70 -18.19 -4.49
CA ALA A 826 -15.84 -18.78 -5.81
C ALA A 826 -15.60 -20.31 -5.81
N LEU A 827 -14.68 -20.80 -4.97
CA LEU A 827 -14.44 -22.24 -4.81
C LEU A 827 -15.62 -22.96 -4.15
N LEU A 828 -16.26 -22.32 -3.16
CA LEU A 828 -17.44 -22.86 -2.48
C LEU A 828 -18.67 -22.89 -3.40
N GLU A 829 -18.79 -21.93 -4.31
CA GLU A 829 -19.87 -21.83 -5.31
C GLU A 829 -19.66 -22.76 -6.53
N GLY A 830 -18.62 -23.61 -6.54
CA GLY A 830 -18.36 -24.56 -7.63
C GLY A 830 -17.43 -24.04 -8.74
N GLY A 831 -16.84 -22.85 -8.58
CA GLY A 831 -15.81 -22.28 -9.45
C GLY A 831 -16.35 -21.44 -10.61
N GLY A 832 -15.81 -21.65 -11.81
CA GLY A 832 -16.21 -20.93 -13.02
C GLY A 832 -15.52 -19.57 -13.21
N THR A 833 -16.15 -18.67 -13.97
CA THR A 833 -15.58 -17.35 -14.34
C THR A 833 -15.19 -16.49 -13.14
N ARG A 834 -15.92 -16.61 -12.02
CA ARG A 834 -15.62 -15.90 -10.77
C ARG A 834 -14.31 -16.38 -10.15
N LEU A 835 -13.99 -17.68 -10.23
CA LEU A 835 -12.72 -18.21 -9.75
C LEU A 835 -11.54 -17.68 -10.59
N TYR A 836 -11.67 -17.66 -11.92
CA TYR A 836 -10.65 -17.08 -12.78
C TYR A 836 -10.42 -15.59 -12.50
N ALA A 837 -11.49 -14.82 -12.24
CA ALA A 837 -11.39 -13.41 -11.86
C ALA A 837 -10.76 -13.22 -10.48
N GLY A 838 -11.05 -14.10 -9.53
CA GLY A 838 -10.42 -14.16 -8.22
C GLY A 838 -8.92 -14.42 -8.31
N ILE A 839 -8.52 -15.48 -9.04
CA ILE A 839 -7.11 -15.80 -9.30
C ILE A 839 -6.41 -14.62 -10.00
N ALA A 840 -7.03 -14.00 -11.01
CA ALA A 840 -6.45 -12.86 -11.70
C ALA A 840 -6.23 -11.64 -10.79
N SER A 841 -7.14 -11.41 -9.84
CA SER A 841 -7.02 -10.31 -8.89
C SER A 841 -5.94 -10.58 -7.86
N PHE A 842 -5.91 -11.81 -7.32
CA PHE A 842 -4.83 -12.29 -6.47
C PHE A 842 -3.46 -12.13 -7.15
N GLU A 843 -3.29 -12.66 -8.36
CA GLU A 843 -2.03 -12.63 -9.10
C GLU A 843 -1.56 -11.19 -9.36
N ARG A 844 -2.48 -10.30 -9.74
CA ARG A 844 -2.15 -8.89 -9.99
C ARG A 844 -1.67 -8.19 -8.70
N GLU A 845 -2.44 -8.28 -7.62
CA GLU A 845 -2.11 -7.61 -6.37
C GLU A 845 -0.84 -8.18 -5.73
N MET A 846 -0.67 -9.51 -5.77
CA MET A 846 0.53 -10.19 -5.32
C MET A 846 1.75 -9.77 -6.14
N SER A 847 1.68 -9.79 -7.47
CA SER A 847 2.82 -9.43 -8.34
C SER A 847 3.19 -7.97 -8.20
N GLN A 848 2.22 -7.04 -8.16
CA GLN A 848 2.48 -5.61 -7.97
C GLN A 848 3.22 -5.35 -6.66
N ARG A 849 2.79 -6.00 -5.57
CA ARG A 849 3.45 -5.87 -4.26
C ARG A 849 4.84 -6.52 -4.20
N ALA A 850 5.03 -7.66 -4.85
CA ALA A 850 6.24 -8.45 -4.73
C ALA A 850 7.35 -8.05 -5.69
N GLN A 851 7.03 -7.49 -6.87
CA GLN A 851 7.99 -7.17 -7.92
C GLN A 851 9.14 -6.27 -7.44
N ALA A 852 8.83 -5.10 -6.90
CA ALA A 852 9.84 -4.16 -6.40
C ALA A 852 10.71 -4.78 -5.29
N LYS A 853 10.17 -5.72 -4.51
CA LYS A 853 10.91 -6.41 -3.44
C LYS A 853 11.89 -7.45 -3.97
N VAL A 854 11.52 -8.16 -5.04
CA VAL A 854 12.41 -9.09 -5.74
C VAL A 854 13.59 -8.31 -6.32
N GLU A 855 13.31 -7.22 -7.03
CA GLU A 855 14.32 -6.36 -7.65
C GLU A 855 15.24 -5.73 -6.60
N ALA A 856 14.69 -5.11 -5.55
CA ALA A 856 15.48 -4.55 -4.44
C ALA A 856 16.30 -5.61 -3.68
N SER A 857 15.82 -6.86 -3.59
CA SER A 857 16.60 -7.96 -2.99
C SER A 857 17.81 -8.34 -3.84
N ARG A 858 17.66 -8.29 -5.17
CA ARG A 858 18.73 -8.57 -6.12
C ARG A 858 19.79 -7.47 -6.10
N GLU A 859 19.36 -6.21 -6.09
CA GLU A 859 20.26 -5.07 -5.93
C GLU A 859 21.02 -5.13 -4.62
N ALA A 860 20.35 -5.52 -3.52
CA ALA A 860 21.00 -5.71 -2.23
C ALA A 860 22.08 -6.81 -2.27
N ALA A 861 21.85 -7.89 -3.03
CA ALA A 861 22.88 -8.91 -3.24
C ALA A 861 24.12 -8.32 -3.92
N SER A 862 23.94 -7.50 -4.95
CA SER A 862 25.07 -6.82 -5.61
C SER A 862 25.75 -5.79 -4.70
N PHE A 863 24.97 -5.00 -3.98
CA PHE A 863 25.46 -3.96 -3.07
C PHE A 863 26.38 -4.53 -1.99
N TYR A 864 25.90 -5.52 -1.23
CA TYR A 864 26.63 -6.08 -0.08
C TYR A 864 27.94 -6.78 -0.45
N HIS A 865 28.11 -7.17 -1.71
CA HIS A 865 29.34 -7.76 -2.21
C HIS A 865 30.04 -6.84 -3.22
N SER A 866 30.03 -5.54 -2.92
CA SER A 866 30.76 -4.50 -3.64
C SER A 866 31.44 -3.54 -2.67
N LYS A 867 32.44 -2.79 -3.14
CA LYS A 867 33.12 -1.76 -2.34
C LYS A 867 32.17 -0.68 -1.80
N ALA A 868 31.01 -0.47 -2.43
CA ALA A 868 30.00 0.48 -1.94
C ALA A 868 29.49 0.10 -0.55
N ALA A 869 29.48 -1.20 -0.19
CA ALA A 869 29.09 -1.64 1.14
C ALA A 869 30.01 -1.15 2.27
N LEU A 870 31.19 -0.59 1.96
CA LEU A 870 32.09 -0.01 2.96
C LEU A 870 31.83 1.47 3.22
N ASP A 871 31.01 2.14 2.42
CA ASP A 871 30.69 3.54 2.61
C ASP A 871 29.59 3.68 3.70
N PRO A 872 29.89 4.32 4.84
CA PRO A 872 28.95 4.49 5.94
C PRO A 872 27.65 5.22 5.56
N SER A 873 27.68 6.05 4.51
CA SER A 873 26.52 6.82 4.05
C SER A 873 25.34 5.96 3.59
N HIS A 874 25.57 4.67 3.31
CA HIS A 874 24.53 3.73 2.90
C HIS A 874 23.78 3.05 4.06
N TYR A 875 24.27 3.11 5.30
CA TYR A 875 23.63 2.44 6.46
C TYR A 875 22.93 3.43 7.39
N GLY A 876 23.59 4.56 7.64
CA GLY A 876 23.14 5.59 8.56
C GLY A 876 23.09 5.17 10.02
N PHE A 877 22.87 6.15 10.91
CA PHE A 877 22.71 5.96 12.35
C PHE A 877 21.32 6.40 12.77
N LYS A 878 20.41 5.44 13.01
CA LYS A 878 19.02 5.75 13.35
C LYS A 878 18.94 6.61 14.63
N GLY A 879 18.39 7.82 14.50
CA GLY A 879 18.30 8.82 15.57
C GLY A 879 19.35 9.93 15.50
N VAL A 880 20.36 9.79 14.64
CA VAL A 880 21.35 10.83 14.32
C VAL A 880 20.97 11.49 12.98
N PRO A 881 20.76 12.81 12.91
CA PRO A 881 20.48 13.54 11.66
C PRO A 881 21.57 13.31 10.62
N ALA A 882 21.19 13.17 9.34
CA ALA A 882 22.10 12.78 8.26
C ALA A 882 23.32 13.71 8.14
N GLU A 883 23.11 15.01 8.31
CA GLU A 883 24.13 16.05 8.27
C GLU A 883 25.16 15.95 9.41
N MET A 884 24.82 15.27 10.52
CA MET A 884 25.70 15.08 11.67
C MET A 884 26.39 13.71 11.70
N GLN A 885 26.00 12.77 10.82
CA GLN A 885 26.52 11.40 10.86
C GLN A 885 28.01 11.31 10.53
N ALA A 886 28.51 12.14 9.61
CA ALA A 886 29.93 12.20 9.30
C ALA A 886 30.75 12.66 10.52
N ALA A 887 30.37 13.77 11.15
CA ALA A 887 31.02 14.27 12.36
C ALA A 887 30.94 13.28 13.53
N PHE A 888 29.81 12.57 13.65
CA PHE A 888 29.64 11.51 14.64
C PHE A 888 30.60 10.33 14.43
N LEU A 889 30.75 9.87 13.20
CA LEU A 889 31.68 8.80 12.84
C LEU A 889 33.14 9.23 13.01
N ASP A 890 33.49 10.46 12.64
CA ASP A 890 34.84 11.01 12.84
C ASP A 890 35.20 11.02 14.33
N GLU A 891 34.27 11.41 15.19
CA GLU A 891 34.49 11.43 16.64
C GLU A 891 34.55 10.02 17.23
N CYS A 892 33.69 9.10 16.78
CA CYS A 892 33.80 7.68 17.12
C CYS A 892 35.18 7.11 16.74
N SER A 893 35.66 7.46 15.54
CA SER A 893 36.97 7.03 15.04
C SER A 893 38.12 7.63 15.87
N ARG A 894 38.03 8.91 16.24
CA ARG A 894 39.00 9.59 17.10
C ARG A 894 39.12 8.94 18.49
N LEU A 895 38.01 8.40 19.00
CA LEU A 895 37.93 7.72 20.30
C LEU A 895 38.17 6.21 20.22
N ASP A 896 38.52 5.69 19.04
CA ASP A 896 38.74 4.27 18.75
C ASP A 896 37.54 3.39 19.19
N LEU A 897 36.32 3.88 18.91
CA LEU A 897 35.09 3.14 19.18
C LEU A 897 34.89 2.10 18.08
N THR A 898 35.30 0.86 18.36
CA THR A 898 35.19 -0.28 17.43
C THR A 898 34.36 -1.42 18.05
N ALA A 899 34.10 -2.47 17.26
CA ALA A 899 33.49 -3.69 17.74
C ALA A 899 34.26 -4.34 18.92
N GLU A 900 35.54 -4.03 19.09
CA GLU A 900 36.36 -4.56 20.20
C GLU A 900 35.96 -3.96 21.56
N CYS A 901 35.39 -2.75 21.60
CA CYS A 901 34.85 -2.16 22.83
C CYS A 901 33.39 -2.57 23.11
N ALA A 902 33.02 -3.79 22.69
CA ALA A 902 31.66 -4.34 22.66
C ALA A 902 30.76 -4.03 23.87
N SER A 903 31.28 -4.11 25.09
CA SER A 903 30.51 -3.87 26.33
C SER A 903 30.18 -2.39 26.58
N GLU A 904 30.96 -1.48 26.02
CA GLU A 904 30.85 -0.04 26.23
C GLU A 904 30.49 0.73 24.95
N LEU A 905 30.46 0.04 23.79
CA LEU A 905 30.27 0.65 22.49
C LEU A 905 29.01 1.51 22.40
N GLU A 906 27.84 0.97 22.75
CA GLU A 906 26.58 1.73 22.68
C GLU A 906 26.53 2.89 23.69
N PRO A 907 26.85 2.71 24.99
CA PRO A 907 26.94 3.81 25.94
C PRO A 907 27.89 4.93 25.51
N ARG A 908 29.11 4.61 25.09
CA ARG A 908 30.12 5.60 24.68
C ARG A 908 29.71 6.30 23.39
N ALA A 909 29.12 5.59 22.44
CA ALA A 909 28.56 6.20 21.24
C ALA A 909 27.42 7.18 21.57
N VAL A 910 26.58 6.88 22.57
CA VAL A 910 25.55 7.81 23.04
C VAL A 910 26.17 9.06 23.66
N GLU A 911 27.24 8.93 24.45
CA GLU A 911 27.96 10.08 25.02
C GLU A 911 28.55 10.99 23.94
N VAL A 912 29.18 10.41 22.91
CA VAL A 912 29.68 11.13 21.72
C VAL A 912 28.55 11.93 21.08
N TRP A 913 27.40 11.30 20.87
CA TRP A 913 26.25 11.97 20.28
C TRP A 913 25.75 13.14 21.13
N GLN A 914 25.63 12.95 22.45
CA GLN A 914 25.22 13.99 23.38
C GLN A 914 26.20 15.17 23.43
N GLU A 915 27.50 14.93 23.32
CA GLU A 915 28.51 15.99 23.26
C GLU A 915 28.41 16.80 21.96
N LEU A 916 28.22 16.14 20.81
CA LEU A 916 28.00 16.83 19.53
C LEU A 916 26.73 17.68 19.56
N GLN A 917 25.66 17.20 20.19
CA GLN A 917 24.44 17.99 20.40
C GLN A 917 24.72 19.26 21.22
N ARG A 918 25.50 19.16 22.31
CA ARG A 918 25.87 20.32 23.14
C ARG A 918 26.74 21.33 22.38
N LYS A 919 27.74 20.87 21.61
CA LYS A 919 28.61 21.74 20.80
C LYS A 919 27.83 22.51 19.75
N ASN A 920 26.87 21.85 19.08
CA ASN A 920 26.04 22.49 18.06
C ASN A 920 25.06 23.51 18.67
N GLN A 921 24.55 23.28 19.88
CA GLN A 921 23.75 24.27 20.62
C GLN A 921 24.59 25.45 21.14
N GLY A 922 25.87 25.23 21.50
CA GLY A 922 26.78 26.28 21.97
C GLY A 922 27.28 27.23 20.86
N GLN A 923 27.37 26.78 19.61
CA GLN A 923 27.76 27.63 18.48
C GLN A 923 26.71 28.67 18.08
N VAL A 924 25.44 28.47 18.43
CA VAL A 924 24.37 29.45 18.19
C VAL A 924 24.42 30.62 19.18
N CYS A 925 25.09 30.47 20.33
CA CYS A 925 25.21 31.51 21.35
C CYS A 925 26.48 32.38 21.24
N SER A 926 27.40 32.14 20.29
CA SER A 926 28.72 32.78 20.29
C SER A 926 28.97 33.83 19.19
N THR A 927 27.96 34.30 18.47
CA THR A 927 28.13 35.31 17.39
C THR A 927 27.99 36.77 17.81
N ASP A 928 27.71 37.07 19.08
CA ASP A 928 27.65 38.45 19.60
C ASP A 928 28.92 38.83 20.38
N THR A 929 30.09 38.83 19.74
CA THR A 929 31.26 39.53 20.33
C THR A 929 32.37 39.89 19.34
N ILE A 930 32.10 40.68 18.29
CA ILE A 930 33.16 41.51 17.68
C ILE A 930 32.58 42.84 17.15
N SER A 931 32.77 43.94 17.90
CA SER A 931 33.10 45.28 17.39
C SER A 931 33.23 46.26 18.56
N SER A 932 34.48 46.52 18.96
CA SER A 932 34.91 47.78 19.58
C SER A 932 35.28 48.77 18.49
#